data_AF-A0A7Y7NAF4-F1
#
_entry.id   AF-A0A7Y7NAF4-F1
#
_cell.length_a   1.000
_cell.length_b   1.000
_cell.length_c   1.000
_cell.angle_alpha   90.00
_cell.angle_beta   90.00
_cell.angle_gamma   90.00
#
_symmetry.space_group_name_H-M   'P 1'
#
loop_
_entity.id
_entity.type
_entity.pdbx_description
1 polymer ?
#
loop_
_entity_poly.entity_id
_entity_poly.type
_entity_poly.pdbx_seq_one_letter_code
_entity_poly.pdbx_strand_id
1 'polypeptide(L)'
;MKLRIAVLGTRGIPDVMGGVETHCKALYPLLAGMGHHVTLFARKKYVAVQEPYDYCGVTVIPLWAPSQKNLEAVIHSLHAILRIAIRRKEFDLLHIHAVGPSLLVPLAKILGLKVVITHHGPDYDRMKWGKFAKGMLRLGEMLGCRYSDLVITVSRHICQTIQKLYDCTGRYIPNGVPLPDSIPAGDFLERHCLVPQRYILTVGRLVPEKGFHDLLKAFNGVKTEWKLVIAGAADHEDEYSKQLLFLAQNDNRVVMTGFVKGRELGELFTNAGLFVLPSYHEGLPIALLEAMSYGIPVLTSNIPANAEVVEQEHTFKVGDVEELTTSLNAFFIEQWSGARGLAKVAHEYNWEDVAQETISAYNDVMSPAYSESDKKKQLRPSLAILGTRGIPACHGGFETFAEQLSLNLVSNGWAVAVYCQNNGGEKLYESDWNGVRLVHIPVRGSDTIGSIFFDWKSTLHALSERPLILTLGYNTALFCLLYRLAGVTNLINMDGLEWKRKKWSLLQRSWLYLNERFACLVAHHLIADHPVIKTHLYTRANPSKITMIPYGVDIVSEVDVNLLKIFGLEPDKYVLIIARTEPENSILEIVKAFSKRIRGYKLVLVGGFAPDRYPYHAKIAATAGDETLFLGSVYKKDVVMALRTFCRLYIHGHQVGGTNPSLLEAMAAGSPILAHDNPFNRWVSADTAHYFKDADECCIELDALLSNTGLLKALGHAARGRCKVEFSNDTIMSKYQNLLRAWWDSRS
;
A
#
# COMPACT_ATOMS: atom_id res chain seq x y z
N MET A 1 5.42 35.62 -7.36
CA MET A 1 6.69 35.87 -8.10
C MET A 1 6.37 35.79 -9.58
N LYS A 2 6.82 36.73 -10.42
CA LYS A 2 6.66 36.59 -11.88
C LYS A 2 7.70 35.58 -12.37
N LEU A 3 7.25 34.53 -13.06
CA LEU A 3 8.11 33.43 -13.51
C LEU A 3 8.29 33.46 -15.02
N ARG A 4 9.46 33.03 -15.48
CA ARG A 4 9.77 32.81 -16.89
C ARG A 4 9.84 31.31 -17.16
N ILE A 5 8.83 30.79 -17.84
CA ILE A 5 8.53 29.36 -17.95
C ILE A 5 8.83 28.90 -19.37
N ALA A 6 9.74 27.94 -19.52
CA ALA A 6 9.97 27.24 -20.77
C ALA A 6 9.10 25.98 -20.83
N VAL A 7 8.41 25.75 -21.95
CA VAL A 7 7.47 24.63 -22.14
C VAL A 7 7.90 23.78 -23.33
N LEU A 8 7.94 22.45 -23.16
CA LEU A 8 8.12 21.50 -24.27
C LEU A 8 7.29 20.22 -24.09
N GLY A 9 7.30 19.37 -25.11
CA GLY A 9 6.60 18.06 -25.10
C GLY A 9 5.26 18.06 -25.85
N THR A 10 4.76 19.24 -26.19
CA THR A 10 3.65 19.44 -27.15
C THR A 10 4.16 19.51 -28.59
N ARG A 11 3.30 19.23 -29.58
CA ARG A 11 3.61 19.46 -31.00
C ARG A 11 3.48 20.94 -31.40
N GLY A 12 2.57 21.67 -30.78
CA GLY A 12 2.30 23.09 -31.06
C GLY A 12 0.88 23.50 -30.66
N ILE A 13 0.60 24.80 -30.72
CA ILE A 13 -0.71 25.43 -30.50
C ILE A 13 -0.90 26.53 -31.54
N PRO A 14 -2.12 26.98 -31.89
CA PRO A 14 -3.42 26.57 -31.36
C PRO A 14 -4.18 25.51 -32.17
N ASP A 15 -3.78 25.26 -33.42
CA ASP A 15 -4.54 24.45 -34.39
C ASP A 15 -4.02 23.02 -34.52
N VAL A 16 -3.22 22.56 -33.55
CA VAL A 16 -2.71 21.19 -33.52
C VAL A 16 -3.60 20.32 -32.64
N MET A 17 -4.08 19.22 -33.20
CA MET A 17 -5.01 18.32 -32.52
C MET A 17 -4.32 17.43 -31.48
N GLY A 18 -4.81 17.42 -30.25
CA GLY A 18 -4.48 16.40 -29.24
C GLY A 18 -4.75 16.86 -27.81
N GLY A 19 -4.77 15.92 -26.86
CA GLY A 19 -5.09 16.22 -25.46
C GLY A 19 -4.04 17.11 -24.78
N VAL A 20 -2.76 16.85 -25.04
CA VAL A 20 -1.66 17.70 -24.53
C VAL A 20 -1.73 19.09 -25.18
N GLU A 21 -1.96 19.15 -26.49
CA GLU A 21 -2.10 20.42 -27.20
C GLU A 21 -3.29 21.24 -26.66
N THR A 22 -4.42 20.59 -26.38
CA THR A 22 -5.62 21.24 -25.80
C THR A 22 -5.34 21.76 -24.39
N HIS A 23 -4.67 20.96 -23.55
CA HIS A 23 -4.24 21.38 -22.22
C HIS A 23 -3.32 22.61 -22.30
N CYS A 24 -2.28 22.59 -23.13
CA CYS A 24 -1.35 23.72 -23.27
C CYS A 24 -2.06 24.98 -23.81
N LYS A 25 -3.00 24.81 -24.76
CA LYS A 25 -3.77 25.91 -25.36
C LYS A 25 -4.66 26.62 -24.34
N ALA A 26 -5.17 25.91 -23.34
CA ALA A 26 -6.01 26.50 -22.29
C ALA A 26 -5.18 27.06 -21.13
N LEU A 27 -4.21 26.29 -20.62
CA LEU A 27 -3.45 26.64 -19.42
C LEU A 27 -2.54 27.86 -19.63
N TYR A 28 -1.73 27.86 -20.69
CA TYR A 28 -0.64 28.84 -20.78
C TYR A 28 -1.07 30.29 -21.06
N PRO A 29 -2.13 30.56 -21.84
CA PRO A 29 -2.70 31.91 -21.92
C PRO A 29 -3.17 32.45 -20.57
N LEU A 30 -3.73 31.61 -19.68
CA LEU A 30 -4.14 32.03 -18.34
C LEU A 30 -2.92 32.40 -17.50
N LEU A 31 -1.87 31.57 -17.52
CA LEU A 31 -0.61 31.87 -16.84
C LEU A 31 0.03 33.18 -17.35
N ALA A 32 -0.03 33.41 -18.67
CA ALA A 32 0.43 34.67 -19.28
C ALA A 32 -0.42 35.86 -18.82
N GLY A 33 -1.74 35.71 -18.77
CA GLY A 33 -2.68 36.71 -18.24
C GLY A 33 -2.45 37.05 -16.76
N MET A 34 -1.98 36.09 -15.96
CA MET A 34 -1.55 36.29 -14.56
C MET A 34 -0.19 37.00 -14.45
N GLY A 35 0.45 37.37 -15.57
CA GLY A 35 1.68 38.15 -15.61
C GLY A 35 2.96 37.31 -15.61
N HIS A 36 2.88 36.00 -15.86
CA HIS A 36 4.05 35.15 -16.08
C HIS A 36 4.49 35.18 -17.55
N HIS A 37 5.78 34.98 -17.82
CA HIS A 37 6.28 34.90 -19.18
C HIS A 37 6.38 33.43 -19.60
N VAL A 38 5.59 33.02 -20.59
CA VAL A 38 5.58 31.63 -21.08
C VAL A 38 6.17 31.55 -22.48
N THR A 39 7.19 30.70 -22.63
CA THR A 39 7.81 30.39 -23.93
C THR A 39 7.61 28.91 -24.25
N LEU A 40 6.86 28.62 -25.31
CA LEU A 40 6.52 27.27 -25.74
C LEU A 40 7.32 26.87 -26.97
N PHE A 41 8.08 25.79 -26.86
CA PHE A 41 8.84 25.23 -27.98
C PHE A 41 7.98 24.25 -28.77
N ALA A 42 7.49 24.70 -29.93
CA ALA A 42 6.68 23.89 -30.84
C ALA A 42 7.55 23.13 -31.84
N ARG A 43 6.98 22.14 -32.50
CA ARG A 43 7.61 21.40 -33.59
C ARG A 43 7.23 22.04 -34.92
N LYS A 44 8.23 22.55 -35.64
CA LYS A 44 8.08 23.42 -36.81
C LYS A 44 7.14 22.86 -37.91
N LYS A 45 7.09 21.53 -38.08
CA LYS A 45 6.25 20.87 -39.09
C LYS A 45 4.75 20.85 -38.81
N TYR A 46 4.31 21.08 -37.56
CA TYR A 46 2.90 21.03 -37.18
C TYR A 46 2.24 22.39 -37.06
N VAL A 47 3.02 23.46 -37.04
CA VAL A 47 2.52 24.82 -36.90
C VAL A 47 2.53 25.51 -38.26
N ALA A 48 1.51 26.33 -38.53
CA ALA A 48 1.42 27.08 -39.78
C ALA A 48 2.54 28.14 -39.86
N VAL A 49 2.78 28.84 -38.75
CA VAL A 49 3.78 29.91 -38.66
C VAL A 49 5.17 29.32 -38.37
N GLN A 50 6.14 29.65 -39.23
CA GLN A 50 7.48 29.05 -39.23
C GLN A 50 8.53 29.82 -38.42
N GLU A 51 8.20 31.05 -38.02
CA GLU A 51 8.98 31.96 -37.18
C GLU A 51 8.33 32.11 -35.79
N PRO A 52 9.02 32.65 -34.76
CA PRO A 52 8.40 32.88 -33.46
C PRO A 52 7.15 33.79 -33.55
N TYR A 53 6.10 33.44 -32.82
CA TYR A 53 4.83 34.19 -32.80
C TYR A 53 4.23 34.26 -31.40
N ASP A 54 3.35 35.25 -31.18
CA ASP A 54 2.54 35.36 -29.97
C ASP A 54 1.22 34.60 -30.13
N TYR A 55 0.83 33.86 -29.10
CA TYR A 55 -0.50 33.27 -28.98
C TYR A 55 -1.08 33.63 -27.60
N CYS A 56 -1.91 34.66 -27.55
CA CYS A 56 -2.57 35.14 -26.33
C CYS A 56 -1.56 35.39 -25.18
N GLY A 57 -0.42 36.02 -25.48
CA GLY A 57 0.64 36.28 -24.50
C GLY A 57 1.66 35.14 -24.31
N VAL A 58 1.46 34.00 -24.96
CA VAL A 58 2.42 32.88 -24.99
C VAL A 58 3.34 33.05 -26.19
N THR A 59 4.66 33.15 -25.95
CA THR A 59 5.65 33.17 -27.04
C THR A 59 5.88 31.75 -27.55
N VAL A 60 5.46 31.44 -28.78
CA VAL A 60 5.66 30.14 -29.41
C VAL A 60 6.88 30.18 -30.32
N ILE A 61 7.84 29.26 -30.12
CA ILE A 61 9.06 29.14 -30.90
C ILE A 61 9.03 27.82 -31.69
N PRO A 62 8.83 27.86 -33.02
CA PRO A 62 8.94 26.68 -33.87
C PRO A 62 10.38 26.19 -33.96
N LEU A 63 10.66 24.96 -33.51
CA LEU A 63 11.96 24.30 -33.65
C LEU A 63 11.91 23.14 -34.63
N TRP A 64 13.00 22.98 -35.37
CA TRP A 64 13.18 21.83 -36.25
C TRP A 64 13.14 20.51 -35.46
N ALA A 65 12.48 19.51 -36.03
CA ALA A 65 12.42 18.14 -35.57
C ALA A 65 12.43 17.19 -36.77
N PRO A 66 13.02 15.98 -36.67
CA PRO A 66 13.08 15.06 -37.79
C PRO A 66 11.70 14.51 -38.18
N SER A 67 11.56 14.10 -39.44
CA SER A 67 10.29 13.55 -39.97
C SER A 67 9.98 12.13 -39.46
N GLN A 68 10.97 11.41 -38.94
CA GLN A 68 10.80 10.04 -38.42
C GLN A 68 10.03 10.05 -37.10
N LYS A 69 8.83 9.45 -37.11
CA LYS A 69 7.85 9.48 -36.00
C LYS A 69 8.43 9.05 -34.63
N ASN A 70 9.35 8.09 -34.59
CA ASN A 70 9.86 7.51 -33.32
C ASN A 70 11.01 8.32 -32.68
N LEU A 71 11.73 9.12 -33.45
CA LEU A 71 12.88 9.91 -32.94
C LEU A 71 12.53 11.38 -32.75
N GLU A 72 11.44 11.83 -33.37
CA GLU A 72 11.03 13.22 -33.42
C GLU A 72 10.90 13.87 -32.04
N ALA A 73 10.15 13.26 -31.13
CA ALA A 73 9.90 13.85 -29.82
C ALA A 73 11.18 13.99 -28.98
N VAL A 74 12.06 12.98 -29.05
CA VAL A 74 13.32 12.96 -28.29
C VAL A 74 14.29 14.00 -28.85
N ILE A 75 14.49 14.04 -30.17
CA ILE A 75 15.43 14.99 -30.79
C ILE A 75 14.94 16.43 -30.64
N HIS A 76 13.64 16.67 -30.78
CA HIS A 76 13.05 17.99 -30.52
C HIS A 76 13.27 18.43 -29.06
N SER A 77 13.01 17.54 -28.11
CA SER A 77 13.20 17.83 -26.68
C SER A 77 14.68 18.10 -26.37
N LEU A 78 15.61 17.38 -26.99
CA LEU A 78 17.05 17.61 -26.84
C LEU A 78 17.44 18.99 -27.35
N HIS A 79 17.00 19.35 -28.55
CA HIS A 79 17.26 20.66 -29.15
C HIS A 79 16.70 21.79 -28.28
N ALA A 80 15.47 21.64 -27.78
CA ALA A 80 14.85 22.62 -26.88
C ALA A 80 15.63 22.75 -25.56
N ILE A 81 15.96 21.64 -24.89
CA ILE A 81 16.70 21.64 -23.61
C ILE A 81 18.07 22.31 -23.76
N LEU A 82 18.82 22.00 -24.81
CA LEU A 82 20.13 22.63 -25.06
C LEU A 82 19.99 24.13 -25.28
N ARG A 83 18.98 24.58 -26.05
CA ARG A 83 18.71 26.00 -26.27
C ARG A 83 18.32 26.73 -24.98
N ILE A 84 17.49 26.09 -24.14
CA ILE A 84 17.10 26.61 -22.83
C ILE A 84 18.31 26.71 -21.91
N ALA A 85 19.17 25.69 -21.87
CA ALA A 85 20.37 25.68 -21.04
C ALA A 85 21.38 26.77 -21.45
N ILE A 86 21.59 27.00 -22.75
CA ILE A 86 22.44 28.09 -23.26
C ILE A 86 21.87 29.45 -22.83
N ARG A 87 20.54 29.59 -22.82
CA ARG A 87 19.83 30.82 -22.44
C ARG A 87 19.24 30.73 -21.03
N ARG A 88 19.90 30.02 -20.11
CA ARG A 88 19.34 29.75 -18.77
C ARG A 88 18.92 31.01 -18.00
N LYS A 89 19.53 32.17 -18.29
CA LYS A 89 19.17 33.43 -17.64
C LYS A 89 17.81 33.96 -18.07
N GLU A 90 17.22 33.46 -19.15
CA GLU A 90 15.89 33.82 -19.66
C GLU A 90 14.77 32.97 -19.04
N PHE A 91 15.10 31.87 -18.36
CA PHE A 91 14.13 30.89 -17.87
C PHE A 91 14.38 30.54 -16.40
N ASP A 92 13.32 30.55 -15.61
CA ASP A 92 13.35 30.15 -14.20
C ASP A 92 12.99 28.66 -14.04
N LEU A 93 12.10 28.17 -14.91
CA LEU A 93 11.52 26.83 -14.83
C LEU A 93 11.36 26.20 -16.23
N LEU A 94 11.64 24.90 -16.34
CA LEU A 94 11.32 24.06 -17.49
C LEU A 94 10.14 23.14 -17.15
N HIS A 95 9.05 23.24 -17.91
CA HIS A 95 7.91 22.34 -17.84
C HIS A 95 7.86 21.40 -19.05
N ILE A 96 7.92 20.10 -18.79
CA ILE A 96 7.89 19.04 -19.81
C ILE A 96 6.55 18.31 -19.77
N HIS A 97 5.87 18.19 -20.91
CA HIS A 97 4.66 17.37 -21.02
C HIS A 97 4.94 15.97 -21.58
N ALA A 98 4.22 14.99 -21.04
CA ALA A 98 4.22 13.58 -21.42
C ALA A 98 5.51 12.79 -21.08
N VAL A 99 5.37 11.47 -21.03
CA VAL A 99 6.44 10.56 -20.58
C VAL A 99 7.57 10.38 -21.60
N GLY A 100 7.29 10.52 -22.90
CA GLY A 100 8.30 10.40 -23.95
C GLY A 100 9.42 11.45 -23.85
N PRO A 101 9.09 12.75 -23.90
CA PRO A 101 10.05 13.84 -23.67
C PRO A 101 10.79 13.75 -22.32
N SER A 102 10.17 13.13 -21.32
CA SER A 102 10.74 12.98 -19.98
C SER A 102 12.01 12.10 -19.92
N LEU A 103 12.33 11.37 -21.00
CA LEU A 103 13.62 10.69 -21.18
C LEU A 103 14.83 11.64 -20.99
N LEU A 104 14.66 12.92 -21.27
CA LEU A 104 15.73 13.92 -21.20
C LEU A 104 15.75 14.72 -19.90
N VAL A 105 14.91 14.38 -18.93
CA VAL A 105 14.90 15.03 -17.61
C VAL A 105 16.27 14.95 -16.93
N PRO A 106 16.99 13.80 -16.90
CA PRO A 106 18.33 13.74 -16.31
C PRO A 106 19.30 14.73 -16.94
N LEU A 107 19.27 14.89 -18.27
CA LEU A 107 20.10 15.87 -18.97
C LEU A 107 19.75 17.30 -18.56
N ALA A 108 18.46 17.64 -18.51
CA ALA A 108 18.01 18.96 -18.05
C ALA A 108 18.49 19.26 -16.60
N LYS A 109 18.45 18.25 -15.72
CA LYS A 109 18.95 18.36 -14.34
C LYS A 109 20.46 18.54 -14.27
N ILE A 110 21.25 17.79 -15.06
CA ILE A 110 22.71 17.94 -15.15
C ILE A 110 23.07 19.35 -15.63
N LEU A 111 22.26 19.94 -16.52
CA LEU A 111 22.43 21.32 -17.01
C LEU A 111 21.95 22.39 -16.00
N GLY A 112 21.52 21.99 -14.80
CA GLY A 112 21.14 22.88 -13.70
C GLY A 112 19.73 23.46 -13.81
N LEU A 113 18.86 22.89 -14.65
CA LEU A 113 17.48 23.37 -14.80
C LEU A 113 16.57 22.87 -13.66
N LYS A 114 15.61 23.72 -13.28
CA LYS A 114 14.45 23.34 -12.47
C LYS A 114 13.39 22.76 -13.40
N VAL A 115 12.96 21.53 -13.16
CA VAL A 115 12.14 20.74 -14.08
C VAL A 115 10.87 20.28 -13.38
N VAL A 116 9.74 20.72 -13.92
CA VAL A 116 8.42 20.15 -13.64
C VAL A 116 8.02 19.29 -14.82
N ILE A 117 7.36 18.15 -14.57
CA ILE A 117 6.75 17.37 -15.65
C ILE A 117 5.24 17.24 -15.42
N THR A 118 4.44 17.18 -16.48
CA THR A 118 3.04 16.72 -16.40
C THR A 118 2.89 15.35 -17.03
N HIS A 119 2.47 14.39 -16.20
CA HIS A 119 2.13 13.04 -16.58
C HIS A 119 0.64 12.95 -17.00
N HIS A 120 0.39 12.90 -18.30
CA HIS A 120 -0.95 12.89 -18.89
C HIS A 120 -1.64 11.51 -18.94
N GLY A 121 -0.91 10.44 -18.60
CA GLY A 121 -1.39 9.05 -18.72
C GLY A 121 -0.25 8.11 -19.12
N PRO A 122 -0.35 6.80 -18.80
CA PRO A 122 0.69 5.83 -19.14
C PRO A 122 0.63 5.49 -20.64
N ASP A 123 1.25 6.35 -21.46
CA ASP A 123 1.19 6.25 -22.92
C ASP A 123 1.69 4.91 -23.49
N TYR A 124 2.46 4.12 -22.72
CA TYR A 124 2.94 2.79 -23.10
C TYR A 124 1.84 1.71 -23.11
N ASP A 125 0.69 1.94 -22.47
CA ASP A 125 -0.43 0.99 -22.51
C ASP A 125 -1.20 1.05 -23.84
N ARG A 126 -1.00 2.13 -24.61
CA ARG A 126 -1.58 2.25 -25.96
C ARG A 126 -1.08 1.13 -26.88
N MET A 127 -2.00 0.55 -27.64
CA MET A 127 -1.73 -0.60 -28.51
C MET A 127 -0.87 -0.24 -29.73
N LYS A 128 -0.81 1.04 -30.11
CA LYS A 128 0.03 1.53 -31.21
C LYS A 128 1.54 1.36 -31.01
N TRP A 129 2.01 1.07 -29.79
CA TRP A 129 3.44 0.99 -29.48
C TRP A 129 3.95 -0.45 -29.45
N GLY A 130 4.99 -0.73 -30.25
CA GLY A 130 5.74 -1.99 -30.17
C GLY A 130 6.55 -2.13 -28.87
N LYS A 131 7.03 -3.34 -28.56
CA LYS A 131 7.74 -3.66 -27.29
C LYS A 131 8.89 -2.70 -26.96
N PHE A 132 9.70 -2.33 -27.95
CA PHE A 132 10.81 -1.39 -27.77
C PHE A 132 10.32 0.02 -27.40
N ALA A 133 9.32 0.54 -28.11
CA ALA A 133 8.75 1.86 -27.82
C ALA A 133 8.09 1.92 -26.44
N LYS A 134 7.39 0.85 -26.04
CA LYS A 134 6.85 0.73 -24.67
C LYS A 134 7.95 0.76 -23.61
N GLY A 135 9.07 0.08 -23.86
CA GLY A 135 10.24 0.13 -22.98
C GLY A 135 10.82 1.53 -22.83
N MET A 136 10.96 2.27 -23.95
CA MET A 136 11.44 3.66 -23.93
C MET A 136 10.48 4.61 -23.21
N LEU A 137 9.17 4.44 -23.37
CA LEU A 137 8.17 5.27 -22.67
C LEU A 137 8.18 5.00 -21.16
N ARG A 138 8.30 3.74 -20.73
CA ARG A 138 8.48 3.37 -19.31
C ARG A 138 9.78 3.92 -18.73
N LEU A 139 10.86 3.88 -19.53
CA LEU A 139 12.12 4.51 -19.15
C LEU A 139 11.95 6.03 -19.00
N GLY A 140 11.23 6.68 -19.91
CA GLY A 140 10.92 8.11 -19.84
C GLY A 140 10.08 8.49 -18.63
N GLU A 141 9.05 7.70 -18.31
CA GLU A 141 8.24 7.83 -17.09
C GLU A 141 9.12 7.68 -15.83
N MET A 142 9.93 6.64 -15.75
CA MET A 142 10.84 6.39 -14.62
C MET A 142 11.84 7.55 -14.44
N LEU A 143 12.51 7.97 -15.52
CA LEU A 143 13.49 9.05 -15.47
C LEU A 143 12.83 10.39 -15.13
N GLY A 144 11.67 10.68 -15.70
CA GLY A 144 10.90 11.87 -15.39
C GLY A 144 10.49 11.92 -13.93
N CYS A 145 9.89 10.84 -13.43
CA CYS A 145 9.41 10.79 -12.06
C CYS A 145 10.55 10.89 -11.05
N ARG A 146 11.65 10.16 -11.26
CA ARG A 146 12.76 10.14 -10.30
C ARG A 146 13.56 11.43 -10.23
N TYR A 147 13.75 12.13 -11.35
CA TYR A 147 14.72 13.21 -11.43
C TYR A 147 14.11 14.61 -11.53
N SER A 148 12.82 14.75 -11.81
CA SER A 148 12.15 16.06 -11.81
C SER A 148 12.05 16.65 -10.39
N ASP A 149 11.91 17.97 -10.29
CA ASP A 149 11.66 18.65 -9.02
C ASP A 149 10.20 18.44 -8.56
N LEU A 150 9.28 18.24 -9.50
CA LEU A 150 7.87 17.96 -9.27
C LEU A 150 7.24 17.23 -10.47
N VAL A 151 6.36 16.28 -10.18
CA VAL A 151 5.51 15.60 -11.18
C VAL A 151 4.05 16.01 -10.96
N ILE A 152 3.51 16.78 -11.89
CA ILE A 152 2.06 17.04 -11.96
C ILE A 152 1.38 15.85 -12.64
N THR A 153 0.25 15.40 -12.11
CA THR A 153 -0.54 14.30 -12.68
C THR A 153 -1.99 14.73 -12.84
N VAL A 154 -2.63 14.27 -13.92
CA VAL A 154 -4.02 14.62 -14.24
C VAL A 154 -5.06 13.69 -13.60
N SER A 155 -4.63 12.62 -12.92
CA SER A 155 -5.48 11.66 -12.19
C SER A 155 -4.88 11.35 -10.83
N ARG A 156 -5.72 11.19 -9.82
CA ARG A 156 -5.31 10.85 -8.45
C ARG A 156 -4.70 9.45 -8.40
N HIS A 157 -5.29 8.50 -9.13
CA HIS A 157 -4.76 7.15 -9.29
C HIS A 157 -3.36 7.15 -9.91
N ILE A 158 -3.14 7.96 -10.96
CA ILE A 158 -1.81 8.12 -11.55
C ILE A 158 -0.83 8.69 -10.52
N CYS A 159 -1.22 9.75 -9.80
CA CYS A 159 -0.41 10.37 -8.73
C CYS A 159 0.07 9.33 -7.72
N GLN A 160 -0.87 8.57 -7.15
CA GLN A 160 -0.58 7.54 -6.16
C GLN A 160 0.33 6.45 -6.73
N THR A 161 0.06 6.03 -7.98
CA THR A 161 0.85 5.00 -8.66
C THR A 161 2.30 5.45 -8.85
N ILE A 162 2.55 6.64 -9.39
CA ILE A 162 3.92 7.10 -9.64
C ILE A 162 4.67 7.45 -8.36
N GLN A 163 3.98 7.94 -7.32
CA GLN A 163 4.57 8.18 -6.01
C GLN A 163 5.03 6.86 -5.40
N LYS A 164 4.20 5.81 -5.49
CA LYS A 164 4.52 4.46 -5.01
C LYS A 164 5.66 3.81 -5.81
N LEU A 165 5.68 3.96 -7.14
CA LEU A 165 6.65 3.28 -8.01
C LEU A 165 8.02 3.97 -8.06
N TYR A 166 8.04 5.31 -7.98
CA TYR A 166 9.25 6.09 -8.28
C TYR A 166 9.74 6.97 -7.14
N ASP A 167 9.03 7.00 -5.99
CA ASP A 167 9.37 7.84 -4.84
C ASP A 167 9.54 9.32 -5.24
N CYS A 168 8.62 9.79 -6.08
CA CYS A 168 8.66 11.13 -6.66
C CYS A 168 7.75 12.10 -5.91
N THR A 169 8.01 13.40 -6.04
CA THR A 169 7.09 14.43 -5.55
C THR A 169 5.95 14.60 -6.56
N GLY A 170 4.91 13.77 -6.41
CA GLY A 170 3.68 13.88 -7.20
C GLY A 170 2.72 14.93 -6.66
N ARG A 171 2.10 15.72 -7.53
CA ARG A 171 0.95 16.58 -7.22
C ARG A 171 -0.16 16.32 -8.23
N TYR A 172 -1.36 16.07 -7.73
CA TYR A 172 -2.55 15.98 -8.56
C TYR A 172 -3.03 17.39 -8.91
N ILE A 173 -3.13 17.68 -10.21
CA ILE A 173 -3.76 18.89 -10.75
C ILE A 173 -4.52 18.42 -12.00
N PRO A 174 -5.87 18.45 -12.01
CA PRO A 174 -6.65 17.97 -13.14
C PRO A 174 -6.51 18.88 -14.36
N ASN A 175 -6.97 18.41 -15.52
CA ASN A 175 -7.25 19.31 -16.64
C ASN A 175 -8.55 20.06 -16.36
N GLY A 176 -8.59 21.35 -16.69
CA GLY A 176 -9.84 22.09 -16.66
C GLY A 176 -10.72 21.80 -17.88
N VAL A 177 -11.96 22.27 -17.81
CA VAL A 177 -12.91 22.31 -18.92
C VAL A 177 -13.63 23.66 -18.93
N PRO A 178 -13.78 24.34 -20.08
CA PRO A 178 -14.60 25.55 -20.13
C PRO A 178 -16.08 25.19 -19.92
N LEU A 179 -16.83 26.11 -19.30
CA LEU A 179 -18.29 26.08 -19.29
C LEU A 179 -18.79 26.81 -20.55
N PRO A 180 -19.28 26.09 -21.56
CA PRO A 180 -19.64 26.68 -22.85
C PRO A 180 -21.06 27.23 -22.84
N ASP A 181 -21.31 28.22 -23.70
CA ASP A 181 -22.67 28.65 -24.00
C ASP A 181 -23.43 27.56 -24.76
N SER A 182 -24.72 27.42 -24.46
CA SER A 182 -25.63 26.51 -25.16
C SER A 182 -25.76 26.91 -26.63
N ILE A 183 -25.42 25.99 -27.54
CA ILE A 183 -25.59 26.16 -28.99
C ILE A 183 -26.89 25.49 -29.44
N PRO A 184 -27.93 26.26 -29.83
CA PRO A 184 -29.20 25.68 -30.26
C PRO A 184 -29.01 24.82 -31.50
N ALA A 185 -29.90 23.83 -31.67
CA ALA A 185 -29.93 22.99 -32.86
C ALA A 185 -30.06 23.83 -34.14
N GLY A 186 -29.29 23.48 -35.17
CA GLY A 186 -29.30 24.13 -36.47
C GLY A 186 -28.85 23.18 -37.59
N ASP A 187 -28.25 23.77 -38.63
CA ASP A 187 -27.92 23.08 -39.90
C ASP A 187 -27.04 21.83 -39.72
N PHE A 188 -26.20 21.74 -38.67
CA PHE A 188 -25.37 20.56 -38.47
C PHE A 188 -26.21 19.35 -38.05
N LEU A 189 -27.09 19.51 -37.06
CA LEU A 189 -28.02 18.47 -36.63
C LEU A 189 -28.97 18.07 -37.76
N GLU A 190 -29.51 19.04 -38.52
CA GLU A 190 -30.42 18.79 -39.63
C GLU A 190 -29.75 17.96 -40.74
N ARG A 191 -28.53 18.31 -41.15
CA ARG A 191 -27.75 17.56 -42.17
C ARG A 191 -27.50 16.10 -41.79
N HIS A 192 -27.47 15.80 -40.50
CA HIS A 192 -27.28 14.44 -39.98
C HIS A 192 -28.60 13.77 -39.54
N CYS A 193 -29.73 14.42 -39.77
CA CYS A 193 -31.06 14.00 -39.36
C CYS A 193 -31.12 13.64 -37.86
N LEU A 194 -30.47 14.46 -37.02
CA LEU A 194 -30.41 14.27 -35.56
C LEU A 194 -31.53 15.09 -34.89
N VAL A 195 -32.21 14.49 -33.93
CA VAL A 195 -33.25 15.15 -33.14
C VAL A 195 -32.66 15.58 -31.79
N PRO A 196 -32.79 16.87 -31.39
CA PRO A 196 -32.28 17.34 -30.10
C PRO A 196 -32.77 16.48 -28.94
N GLN A 197 -31.86 16.20 -28.01
CA GLN A 197 -32.08 15.37 -26.82
C GLN A 197 -32.52 13.93 -27.13
N ARG A 198 -32.32 13.45 -28.36
CA ARG A 198 -32.69 12.08 -28.81
C ARG A 198 -31.58 11.36 -29.58
N TYR A 199 -30.34 11.62 -29.20
CA TYR A 199 -29.20 10.81 -29.63
C TYR A 199 -28.18 10.63 -28.51
N ILE A 200 -27.47 9.52 -28.60
CA ILE A 200 -26.30 9.20 -27.80
C ILE A 200 -25.07 9.76 -28.52
N LEU A 201 -24.20 10.48 -27.82
CA LEU A 201 -22.97 11.03 -28.36
C LEU A 201 -21.75 10.31 -27.78
N THR A 202 -20.75 10.05 -28.63
CA THR A 202 -19.39 9.75 -28.18
C THR A 202 -18.39 10.53 -29.04
N VAL A 203 -17.33 11.04 -28.41
CA VAL A 203 -16.34 11.91 -29.06
C VAL A 203 -14.94 11.36 -28.84
N GLY A 204 -14.19 11.17 -29.93
CA GLY A 204 -12.79 10.76 -29.84
C GLY A 204 -12.21 10.16 -31.10
N ARG A 205 -10.90 9.90 -31.07
CA ARG A 205 -10.19 9.22 -32.18
C ARG A 205 -10.68 7.78 -32.32
N LEU A 206 -10.77 7.30 -33.56
CA LEU A 206 -11.18 5.93 -33.89
C LEU A 206 -10.04 4.95 -33.62
N VAL A 207 -9.76 4.70 -32.33
CA VAL A 207 -8.70 3.79 -31.88
C VAL A 207 -9.27 2.76 -30.90
N PRO A 208 -8.71 1.54 -30.83
CA PRO A 208 -9.24 0.48 -29.98
C PRO A 208 -9.39 0.87 -28.51
N GLU A 209 -8.49 1.70 -27.99
CA GLU A 209 -8.50 2.13 -26.59
C GLU A 209 -9.76 2.92 -26.21
N LYS A 210 -10.48 3.48 -27.20
CA LYS A 210 -11.73 4.20 -26.98
C LYS A 210 -12.96 3.29 -26.91
N GLY A 211 -12.84 2.00 -27.23
CA GLY A 211 -13.90 1.00 -27.02
C GLY A 211 -15.18 1.19 -27.86
N PHE A 212 -15.16 2.01 -28.91
CA PHE A 212 -16.37 2.30 -29.71
C PHE A 212 -17.01 1.06 -30.35
N HIS A 213 -16.25 -0.01 -30.54
CA HIS A 213 -16.76 -1.30 -31.04
C HIS A 213 -17.73 -1.96 -30.06
N ASP A 214 -17.51 -1.82 -28.75
CA ASP A 214 -18.42 -2.36 -27.74
C ASP A 214 -19.71 -1.56 -27.66
N LEU A 215 -19.61 -0.24 -27.79
CA LEU A 215 -20.78 0.63 -27.85
C LEU A 215 -21.63 0.36 -29.09
N LEU A 216 -21.02 0.14 -30.26
CA LEU A 216 -21.75 -0.24 -31.47
C LEU A 216 -22.49 -1.58 -31.28
N LYS A 217 -21.82 -2.58 -30.70
CA LYS A 217 -22.45 -3.89 -30.43
C LYS A 217 -23.59 -3.78 -29.42
N ALA A 218 -23.38 -3.04 -28.32
CA ALA A 218 -24.39 -2.84 -27.29
C ALA A 218 -25.61 -2.10 -27.86
N PHE A 219 -25.36 -1.01 -28.59
CA PHE A 219 -26.40 -0.19 -29.20
C PHE A 219 -27.22 -0.96 -30.25
N ASN A 220 -26.60 -1.85 -31.01
CA ASN A 220 -27.31 -2.74 -31.93
C ASN A 220 -28.37 -3.58 -31.20
N GLY A 221 -28.07 -4.04 -29.98
CA GLY A 221 -28.98 -4.81 -29.12
C GLY A 221 -30.10 -3.99 -28.46
N VAL A 222 -30.04 -2.66 -28.50
CA VAL A 222 -31.04 -1.77 -27.88
C VAL A 222 -32.13 -1.41 -28.88
N LYS A 223 -33.40 -1.65 -28.52
CA LYS A 223 -34.57 -1.24 -29.31
C LYS A 223 -34.94 0.20 -28.99
N THR A 224 -34.51 1.14 -29.84
CA THR A 224 -34.76 2.57 -29.68
C THR A 224 -34.81 3.27 -31.03
N GLU A 225 -35.57 4.37 -31.08
CA GLU A 225 -35.62 5.33 -32.19
C GLU A 225 -34.50 6.39 -32.09
N TRP A 226 -33.73 6.38 -31.00
CA TRP A 226 -32.58 7.27 -30.83
C TRP A 226 -31.47 6.90 -31.81
N LYS A 227 -30.63 7.87 -32.13
CA LYS A 227 -29.41 7.65 -32.93
C LYS A 227 -28.17 7.54 -32.05
N LEU A 228 -27.14 6.86 -32.56
CA LEU A 228 -25.80 6.86 -31.97
C LEU A 228 -24.87 7.69 -32.85
N VAL A 229 -24.32 8.77 -32.31
CA VAL A 229 -23.41 9.69 -32.99
C VAL A 229 -21.98 9.42 -32.53
N ILE A 230 -21.11 9.08 -33.48
CA ILE A 230 -19.67 8.93 -33.24
C ILE A 230 -18.95 10.09 -33.93
N ALA A 231 -18.46 11.01 -33.09
CA ALA A 231 -17.78 12.22 -33.50
C ALA A 231 -16.26 12.07 -33.39
N GLY A 232 -15.60 11.92 -34.54
CA GLY A 232 -14.16 11.81 -34.64
C GLY A 232 -13.69 11.08 -35.89
N ALA A 233 -12.37 11.07 -36.10
CA ALA A 233 -11.72 10.42 -37.22
C ALA A 233 -10.53 9.57 -36.74
N ALA A 234 -10.07 8.67 -37.61
CA ALA A 234 -8.81 7.96 -37.39
C ALA A 234 -7.63 8.87 -37.77
N ASP A 235 -6.51 8.77 -37.05
CA ASP A 235 -5.27 9.49 -37.42
C ASP A 235 -4.75 8.98 -38.78
N HIS A 236 -4.96 7.69 -39.07
CA HIS A 236 -4.74 7.00 -40.33
C HIS A 236 -5.77 5.87 -40.45
N GLU A 237 -6.20 5.53 -41.66
CA GLU A 237 -7.09 4.39 -41.87
C GLU A 237 -6.35 3.08 -41.52
N ASP A 238 -6.83 2.42 -40.47
CA ASP A 238 -6.35 1.11 -40.01
C ASP A 238 -7.49 0.08 -39.97
N GLU A 239 -7.15 -1.19 -39.77
CA GLU A 239 -8.12 -2.29 -39.74
C GLU A 239 -9.23 -2.09 -38.69
N TYR A 240 -8.91 -1.44 -37.56
CA TYR A 240 -9.89 -1.14 -36.53
C TYR A 240 -10.89 -0.06 -36.99
N SER A 241 -10.39 1.04 -37.56
CA SER A 241 -11.24 2.11 -38.08
C SER A 241 -12.14 1.61 -39.21
N LYS A 242 -11.65 0.74 -40.10
CA LYS A 242 -12.46 0.07 -41.13
C LYS A 242 -13.52 -0.82 -40.52
N GLN A 243 -13.18 -1.60 -39.48
CA GLN A 243 -14.15 -2.43 -38.77
C GLN A 243 -15.26 -1.60 -38.12
N LEU A 244 -14.92 -0.47 -37.49
CA LEU A 244 -15.93 0.44 -36.93
C LEU A 244 -16.85 1.01 -38.01
N LEU A 245 -16.29 1.45 -39.14
CA LEU A 245 -17.07 1.96 -40.26
C LEU A 245 -18.01 0.88 -40.83
N PHE A 246 -17.53 -0.37 -40.96
CA PHE A 246 -18.35 -1.50 -41.37
C PHE A 246 -19.48 -1.80 -40.39
N LEU A 247 -19.20 -1.83 -39.08
CA LEU A 247 -20.22 -2.03 -38.05
C LEU A 247 -21.27 -0.91 -38.06
N ALA A 248 -20.84 0.34 -38.24
CA ALA A 248 -21.74 1.49 -38.33
C ALA A 248 -22.63 1.45 -39.58
N GLN A 249 -22.12 0.97 -40.72
CA GLN A 249 -22.91 0.85 -41.96
C GLN A 249 -24.05 -0.18 -41.87
N ASN A 250 -23.94 -1.16 -40.96
CA ASN A 250 -24.96 -2.19 -40.77
C ASN A 250 -26.15 -1.74 -39.91
N ASP A 251 -26.12 -0.53 -39.35
CA ASP A 251 -27.20 0.02 -38.52
C ASP A 251 -27.48 1.48 -38.92
N ASN A 252 -28.65 1.72 -39.54
CA ASN A 252 -29.06 3.03 -40.05
C ASN A 252 -29.29 4.09 -38.96
N ARG A 253 -29.25 3.70 -37.68
CA ARG A 253 -29.34 4.60 -36.52
C ARG A 253 -27.97 5.16 -36.12
N VAL A 254 -26.88 4.65 -36.68
CA VAL A 254 -25.52 5.10 -36.38
C VAL A 254 -25.09 6.21 -37.35
N VAL A 255 -24.60 7.32 -36.80
CA VAL A 255 -24.10 8.48 -37.55
C VAL A 255 -22.63 8.68 -37.26
N MET A 256 -21.80 8.48 -38.30
CA MET A 256 -20.38 8.81 -38.28
C MET A 256 -20.21 10.24 -38.84
N THR A 257 -19.90 11.22 -38.00
CA THR A 257 -19.77 12.62 -38.45
C THR A 257 -18.39 12.93 -39.04
N GLY A 258 -17.41 12.05 -38.80
CA GLY A 258 -16.01 12.37 -39.03
C GLY A 258 -15.49 13.40 -38.02
N PHE A 259 -14.40 14.08 -38.37
CA PHE A 259 -13.79 15.08 -37.51
C PHE A 259 -14.63 16.36 -37.45
N VAL A 260 -15.06 16.74 -36.24
CA VAL A 260 -15.87 17.93 -35.95
C VAL A 260 -15.16 18.81 -34.92
N LYS A 261 -15.27 20.14 -35.06
CA LYS A 261 -14.65 21.10 -34.13
C LYS A 261 -15.46 22.40 -34.03
N GLY A 262 -15.17 23.21 -33.01
CA GLY A 262 -15.76 24.54 -32.86
C GLY A 262 -17.28 24.47 -32.69
N ARG A 263 -18.01 25.32 -33.42
CA ARG A 263 -19.48 25.45 -33.30
C ARG A 263 -20.23 24.14 -33.54
N GLU A 264 -19.84 23.36 -34.54
CA GLU A 264 -20.51 22.08 -34.87
C GLU A 264 -20.37 21.06 -33.73
N LEU A 265 -19.20 20.98 -33.09
CA LEU A 265 -19.00 20.13 -31.93
C LEU A 265 -19.79 20.61 -30.71
N GLY A 266 -19.85 21.92 -30.48
CA GLY A 266 -20.67 22.47 -29.40
C GLY A 266 -22.17 22.28 -29.61
N GLU A 267 -22.64 22.31 -30.86
CA GLU A 267 -24.02 21.97 -31.24
C GLU A 267 -24.33 20.51 -30.92
N LEU A 268 -23.42 19.59 -31.24
CA LEU A 268 -23.54 18.17 -30.88
C LEU A 268 -23.59 17.94 -29.37
N PHE A 269 -22.73 18.58 -28.59
CA PHE A 269 -22.78 18.42 -27.14
C PHE A 269 -24.04 19.02 -26.54
N THR A 270 -24.40 20.26 -26.90
CA THR A 270 -25.58 20.97 -26.35
C THR A 270 -26.87 20.16 -26.51
N ASN A 271 -27.00 19.46 -27.63
CA ASN A 271 -28.25 18.80 -28.00
C ASN A 271 -28.20 17.28 -27.81
N ALA A 272 -27.13 16.71 -27.24
CA ALA A 272 -27.08 15.27 -26.96
C ALA A 272 -27.96 14.91 -25.78
N GLY A 273 -28.63 13.76 -25.84
CA GLY A 273 -29.43 13.26 -24.72
C GLY A 273 -28.65 12.37 -23.75
N LEU A 274 -27.56 11.73 -24.20
CA LEU A 274 -26.66 10.94 -23.37
C LEU A 274 -25.25 10.99 -23.99
N PHE A 275 -24.21 11.07 -23.16
CA PHE A 275 -22.84 10.87 -23.59
C PHE A 275 -22.31 9.52 -23.09
N VAL A 276 -21.69 8.73 -23.98
CA VAL A 276 -21.13 7.42 -23.61
C VAL A 276 -19.63 7.38 -23.87
N LEU A 277 -18.86 6.93 -22.86
CA LEU A 277 -17.41 6.72 -22.97
C LEU A 277 -17.02 5.28 -22.59
N PRO A 278 -16.91 4.36 -23.57
CA PRO A 278 -16.63 2.94 -23.33
C PRO A 278 -15.13 2.62 -23.30
N SER A 279 -14.30 3.58 -22.88
CA SER A 279 -12.84 3.49 -23.04
C SER A 279 -12.21 2.36 -22.21
N TYR A 280 -11.19 1.73 -22.76
CA TYR A 280 -10.33 0.77 -22.05
C TYR A 280 -9.22 1.46 -21.27
N HIS A 281 -8.86 2.68 -21.67
CA HIS A 281 -7.72 3.38 -21.13
C HIS A 281 -7.87 4.90 -21.25
N GLU A 282 -7.70 5.62 -20.15
CA GLU A 282 -7.69 7.08 -20.08
C GLU A 282 -6.68 7.55 -19.03
N GLY A 283 -6.19 8.79 -19.20
CA GLY A 283 -5.51 9.52 -18.13
C GLY A 283 -6.50 10.35 -17.31
N LEU A 284 -6.99 11.43 -17.92
CA LEU A 284 -8.19 12.15 -17.52
C LEU A 284 -9.00 12.42 -18.79
N PRO A 285 -10.22 11.86 -18.93
CA PRO A 285 -10.97 11.92 -20.18
C PRO A 285 -11.54 13.32 -20.44
N ILE A 286 -10.84 14.14 -21.26
CA ILE A 286 -11.28 15.50 -21.59
C ILE A 286 -12.68 15.51 -22.23
N ALA A 287 -12.99 14.58 -23.13
CA ALA A 287 -14.30 14.50 -23.77
C ALA A 287 -15.45 14.22 -22.78
N LEU A 288 -15.15 13.52 -21.67
CA LEU A 288 -16.12 13.30 -20.59
C LEU A 288 -16.36 14.59 -19.81
N LEU A 289 -15.30 15.33 -19.49
CA LEU A 289 -15.41 16.63 -18.83
C LEU A 289 -16.17 17.63 -19.71
N GLU A 290 -15.89 17.64 -21.03
CA GLU A 290 -16.64 18.44 -22.01
C GLU A 290 -18.12 18.05 -22.00
N ALA A 291 -18.47 16.77 -22.08
CA ALA A 291 -19.86 16.35 -22.04
C ALA A 291 -20.59 16.81 -20.76
N MET A 292 -19.92 16.68 -19.60
CA MET A 292 -20.46 17.14 -18.32
C MET A 292 -20.59 18.67 -18.26
N SER A 293 -19.73 19.44 -18.93
CA SER A 293 -19.81 20.91 -18.94
C SER A 293 -20.99 21.46 -19.75
N TYR A 294 -21.54 20.67 -20.67
CA TYR A 294 -22.83 20.95 -21.33
C TYR A 294 -24.04 20.42 -20.52
N GLY A 295 -23.83 19.81 -19.35
CA GLY A 295 -24.91 19.25 -18.52
C GLY A 295 -25.57 18.00 -19.10
N ILE A 296 -24.85 17.25 -19.94
CA ILE A 296 -25.33 16.00 -20.53
C ILE A 296 -25.18 14.88 -19.47
N PRO A 297 -26.18 13.99 -19.28
CA PRO A 297 -25.95 12.77 -18.51
C PRO A 297 -24.88 11.90 -19.19
N VAL A 298 -24.07 11.21 -18.39
CA VAL A 298 -22.91 10.46 -18.89
C VAL A 298 -22.97 9.00 -18.44
N LEU A 299 -22.55 8.08 -19.31
CA LEU A 299 -22.38 6.65 -19.01
C LEU A 299 -20.96 6.24 -19.41
N THR A 300 -20.19 5.67 -18.49
CA THR A 300 -18.76 5.41 -18.73
C THR A 300 -18.33 4.01 -18.31
N SER A 301 -17.25 3.48 -18.90
CA SER A 301 -16.64 2.26 -18.38
C SER A 301 -16.06 2.51 -16.97
N ASN A 302 -16.06 1.49 -16.11
CA ASN A 302 -15.61 1.55 -14.72
C ASN A 302 -14.08 1.55 -14.55
N ILE A 303 -13.32 1.96 -15.57
CA ILE A 303 -11.86 2.10 -15.44
C ILE A 303 -11.54 3.17 -14.36
N PRO A 304 -10.41 3.05 -13.65
CA PRO A 304 -10.10 3.97 -12.53
C PRO A 304 -10.19 5.46 -12.90
N ALA A 305 -9.70 5.83 -14.08
CA ALA A 305 -9.72 7.22 -14.55
C ALA A 305 -11.14 7.79 -14.75
N ASN A 306 -12.10 6.98 -15.19
CA ASN A 306 -13.49 7.41 -15.36
C ASN A 306 -14.21 7.45 -14.00
N ALA A 307 -13.95 6.47 -13.13
CA ALA A 307 -14.52 6.36 -11.79
C ALA A 307 -14.10 7.50 -10.84
N GLU A 308 -12.99 8.20 -11.12
CA GLU A 308 -12.63 9.44 -10.42
C GLU A 308 -13.58 10.60 -10.75
N VAL A 309 -14.15 10.60 -11.97
CA VAL A 309 -14.96 11.70 -12.50
C VAL A 309 -16.46 11.44 -12.27
N VAL A 310 -16.93 10.21 -12.48
CA VAL A 310 -18.37 9.85 -12.51
C VAL A 310 -18.75 8.96 -11.32
N GLU A 311 -19.98 9.11 -10.83
CA GLU A 311 -20.57 8.28 -9.77
C GLU A 311 -20.73 6.81 -10.23
N GLN A 312 -20.64 5.85 -9.30
CA GLN A 312 -20.65 4.42 -9.63
C GLN A 312 -21.93 3.97 -10.36
N GLU A 313 -23.07 4.60 -10.08
CA GLU A 313 -24.38 4.27 -10.65
C GLU A 313 -24.46 4.49 -12.17
N HIS A 314 -23.58 5.33 -12.73
CA HIS A 314 -23.50 5.60 -14.17
C HIS A 314 -22.23 5.00 -14.80
N THR A 315 -21.79 3.85 -14.26
CA THR A 315 -20.66 3.09 -14.82
C THR A 315 -21.05 1.67 -15.21
N PHE A 316 -20.29 1.08 -16.13
CA PHE A 316 -20.40 -0.33 -16.49
C PHE A 316 -19.02 -0.97 -16.58
N LYS A 317 -18.93 -2.30 -16.42
CA LYS A 317 -17.67 -3.01 -16.56
C LYS A 317 -17.05 -2.86 -17.95
N VAL A 318 -15.80 -2.44 -18.00
CA VAL A 318 -15.05 -2.27 -19.26
C VAL A 318 -15.05 -3.55 -20.11
N GLY A 319 -15.41 -3.40 -21.40
CA GLY A 319 -15.52 -4.51 -22.35
C GLY A 319 -16.75 -5.42 -22.17
N ASP A 320 -17.62 -5.15 -21.20
CA ASP A 320 -18.85 -5.90 -20.98
C ASP A 320 -20.01 -5.30 -21.79
N VAL A 321 -20.25 -5.89 -22.96
CA VAL A 321 -21.29 -5.43 -23.90
C VAL A 321 -22.69 -5.64 -23.32
N GLU A 322 -22.91 -6.69 -22.54
CA GLU A 322 -24.23 -7.00 -21.95
C GLU A 322 -24.56 -6.00 -20.84
N GLU A 323 -23.59 -5.68 -19.98
CA GLU A 323 -23.75 -4.66 -18.95
C GLU A 323 -23.97 -3.28 -19.57
N LEU A 324 -23.19 -2.91 -20.60
CA LEU A 324 -23.41 -1.66 -21.35
C LEU A 324 -24.81 -1.60 -21.96
N THR A 325 -25.29 -2.69 -22.57
CA THR A 325 -26.65 -2.77 -23.13
C THR A 325 -27.71 -2.58 -22.05
N THR A 326 -27.50 -3.18 -20.88
CA THR A 326 -28.41 -3.06 -19.73
C THR A 326 -28.47 -1.62 -19.22
N SER A 327 -27.31 -0.96 -19.04
CA SER A 327 -27.24 0.43 -18.61
C SER A 327 -27.85 1.40 -19.62
N LEU A 328 -27.69 1.15 -20.93
CA LEU A 328 -28.37 1.92 -21.98
C LEU A 328 -29.90 1.80 -21.87
N ASN A 329 -30.42 0.58 -21.66
CA ASN A 329 -31.86 0.36 -21.47
C ASN A 329 -32.38 1.05 -20.20
N ALA A 330 -31.61 0.98 -19.10
CA ALA A 330 -31.96 1.66 -17.85
C ALA A 330 -32.08 3.18 -18.05
N PHE A 331 -31.12 3.81 -18.75
CA PHE A 331 -31.19 5.23 -19.08
C PHE A 331 -32.48 5.61 -19.83
N PHE A 332 -32.93 4.79 -20.79
CA PHE A 332 -34.17 5.07 -21.53
C PHE A 332 -35.44 5.01 -20.66
N ILE A 333 -35.39 4.29 -19.54
CA ILE A 333 -36.49 4.18 -18.57
C ILE A 333 -36.41 5.33 -17.55
N GLU A 334 -35.22 5.58 -17.00
CA GLU A 334 -35.03 6.45 -15.84
C GLU A 334 -34.76 7.92 -16.21
N GLN A 335 -34.29 8.19 -17.43
CA GLN A 335 -33.94 9.53 -17.93
C GLN A 335 -33.05 10.33 -16.97
N TRP A 336 -31.78 9.93 -16.89
CA TRP A 336 -30.82 10.55 -15.98
C TRP A 336 -30.60 12.04 -16.25
N SER A 337 -30.30 12.81 -15.20
CA SER A 337 -29.98 14.23 -15.28
C SER A 337 -28.47 14.47 -15.25
N GLY A 338 -27.96 15.34 -16.13
CA GLY A 338 -26.56 15.77 -16.11
C GLY A 338 -26.25 16.94 -15.18
N ALA A 339 -27.24 17.45 -14.43
CA ALA A 339 -27.07 18.64 -13.56
C ALA A 339 -25.99 18.45 -12.47
N ARG A 340 -25.89 17.24 -11.90
CA ARG A 340 -24.82 16.92 -10.93
C ARG A 340 -23.44 16.95 -11.58
N GLY A 341 -23.33 16.39 -12.79
CA GLY A 341 -22.09 16.40 -13.55
C GLY A 341 -21.63 17.82 -13.87
N LEU A 342 -22.56 18.68 -14.28
CA LEU A 342 -22.30 20.11 -14.52
C LEU A 342 -21.79 20.83 -13.27
N ALA A 343 -22.49 20.66 -12.14
CA ALA A 343 -22.10 21.27 -10.88
C ALA A 343 -20.69 20.82 -10.44
N LYS A 344 -20.37 19.54 -10.63
CA LYS A 344 -19.05 18.99 -10.33
C LYS A 344 -17.97 19.60 -11.21
N VAL A 345 -18.14 19.65 -12.54
CA VAL A 345 -17.10 20.22 -13.42
C VAL A 345 -16.92 21.71 -13.25
N ALA A 346 -17.99 22.45 -12.96
CA ALA A 346 -17.93 23.87 -12.67
C ALA A 346 -17.08 24.20 -11.42
N HIS A 347 -17.04 23.29 -10.43
CA HIS A 347 -16.33 23.50 -9.17
C HIS A 347 -14.96 22.83 -9.13
N GLU A 348 -14.81 21.61 -9.65
CA GLU A 348 -13.58 20.82 -9.50
C GLU A 348 -12.64 20.87 -10.72
N TYR A 349 -13.14 21.30 -11.89
CA TYR A 349 -12.41 21.27 -13.16
C TYR A 349 -12.40 22.63 -13.85
N ASN A 350 -12.38 23.71 -13.07
CA ASN A 350 -12.28 25.08 -13.57
C ASN A 350 -10.82 25.40 -14.01
N TRP A 351 -10.65 26.04 -15.17
CA TRP A 351 -9.31 26.34 -15.70
C TRP A 351 -8.56 27.44 -14.93
N GLU A 352 -9.25 28.44 -14.37
CA GLU A 352 -8.67 29.46 -13.52
C GLU A 352 -8.09 28.85 -12.23
N ASP A 353 -8.80 27.93 -11.60
CA ASP A 353 -8.31 27.21 -10.41
C ASP A 353 -7.12 26.32 -10.75
N VAL A 354 -7.22 25.54 -11.84
CA VAL A 354 -6.11 24.71 -12.35
C VAL A 354 -4.87 25.55 -12.66
N ALA A 355 -5.04 26.74 -13.23
CA ALA A 355 -3.95 27.68 -13.49
C ALA A 355 -3.31 28.18 -12.18
N GLN A 356 -4.13 28.54 -11.18
CA GLN A 356 -3.67 29.01 -9.88
C GLN A 356 -2.91 27.92 -9.11
N GLU A 357 -3.41 26.68 -9.11
CA GLU A 357 -2.74 25.53 -8.52
C GLU A 357 -1.41 25.22 -9.23
N THR A 358 -1.39 25.32 -10.56
CA THR A 358 -0.16 25.12 -11.35
C THR A 358 0.89 26.17 -11.02
N ILE A 359 0.51 27.43 -10.87
CA ILE A 359 1.43 28.50 -10.42
C ILE A 359 1.89 28.25 -8.98
N SER A 360 1.02 27.79 -8.08
CA SER A 360 1.42 27.41 -6.72
C SER A 360 2.48 26.31 -6.75
N ALA A 361 2.27 25.28 -7.56
CA ALA A 361 3.24 24.21 -7.78
C ALA A 361 4.59 24.70 -8.30
N TYR A 362 4.59 25.67 -9.22
CA TYR A 362 5.83 26.27 -9.69
C TYR A 362 6.52 27.08 -8.59
N ASN A 363 5.78 27.89 -7.84
CA ASN A 363 6.35 28.69 -6.75
C ASN A 363 6.97 27.79 -5.66
N ASP A 364 6.36 26.66 -5.35
CA ASP A 364 6.91 25.68 -4.40
C ASP A 364 8.28 25.17 -4.88
N VAL A 365 8.39 24.78 -6.15
CA VAL A 365 9.66 24.34 -6.77
C VAL A 365 10.74 25.42 -6.75
N MET A 366 10.33 26.69 -6.81
CA MET A 366 11.22 27.86 -6.81
C MET A 366 11.58 28.35 -5.39
N SER A 367 10.89 27.89 -4.34
CA SER A 367 11.13 28.32 -2.97
C SER A 367 12.45 27.75 -2.39
N PRO A 368 13.25 28.54 -1.64
CA PRO A 368 14.44 28.05 -0.94
C PRO A 368 14.14 26.95 0.10
N ALA A 369 12.91 26.93 0.63
CA ALA A 369 12.45 25.92 1.60
C ALA A 369 12.27 24.53 0.96
N TYR A 370 12.11 24.46 -0.37
CA TYR A 370 11.97 23.22 -1.13
C TYR A 370 13.31 22.45 -1.31
N SER A 371 14.25 22.64 -0.38
CA SER A 371 15.47 21.83 -0.27
C SER A 371 15.13 20.47 0.34
N GLU A 372 15.88 19.43 -0.03
CA GLU A 372 15.67 17.97 0.20
C GLU A 372 15.05 17.53 1.55
N SER A 373 15.11 18.34 2.60
CA SER A 373 14.52 18.07 3.91
C SER A 373 12.98 17.97 3.90
N ASP A 374 12.27 18.68 3.00
CA ASP A 374 10.81 18.63 2.94
C ASP A 374 10.25 17.54 2.02
N LYS A 375 11.07 17.02 1.07
CA LYS A 375 10.71 15.82 0.28
C LYS A 375 10.48 14.59 1.16
N LYS A 376 11.19 14.48 2.29
CA LYS A 376 11.06 13.36 3.25
C LYS A 376 9.90 13.52 4.24
N LYS A 377 9.41 14.75 4.47
CA LYS A 377 8.36 15.01 5.47
C LYS A 377 6.93 14.75 4.97
N GLN A 378 6.71 14.67 3.66
CA GLN A 378 5.37 14.40 3.09
C GLN A 378 5.11 12.94 2.71
N LEU A 379 6.10 12.05 2.80
CA LEU A 379 5.89 10.63 2.54
C LEU A 379 5.28 9.95 3.77
N ARG A 380 4.11 9.35 3.60
CA ARG A 380 3.50 8.48 4.60
C ARG A 380 4.51 7.38 4.95
N PRO A 381 4.95 7.25 6.22
CA PRO A 381 5.96 6.27 6.57
C PRO A 381 5.44 4.85 6.31
N SER A 382 6.26 3.99 5.70
CA SER A 382 5.82 2.66 5.30
C SER A 382 6.67 1.54 5.91
N LEU A 383 6.00 0.47 6.33
CA LEU A 383 6.62 -0.71 6.95
C LEU A 383 6.09 -1.98 6.31
N ALA A 384 6.98 -2.90 5.94
CA ALA A 384 6.65 -4.29 5.64
C ALA A 384 7.14 -5.20 6.77
N ILE A 385 6.22 -6.01 7.30
CA ILE A 385 6.49 -7.00 8.35
C ILE A 385 6.52 -8.39 7.72
N LEU A 386 7.64 -9.09 7.92
CA LEU A 386 7.92 -10.43 7.42
C LEU A 386 8.29 -11.39 8.56
N GLY A 387 8.37 -12.68 8.27
CA GLY A 387 8.76 -13.71 9.25
C GLY A 387 7.61 -14.17 10.16
N THR A 388 6.36 -13.93 9.75
CA THR A 388 5.15 -14.45 10.41
C THR A 388 4.34 -15.28 9.45
N ARG A 389 3.35 -16.05 9.94
CA ARG A 389 2.39 -16.74 9.07
C ARG A 389 1.25 -15.84 8.58
N GLY A 390 1.22 -14.58 8.99
CA GLY A 390 0.19 -13.60 8.65
C GLY A 390 -0.65 -13.19 9.86
N ILE A 391 -1.54 -12.22 9.62
CA ILE A 391 -2.54 -11.73 10.58
C ILE A 391 -3.94 -11.78 9.94
N PRO A 392 -5.03 -11.87 10.71
CA PRO A 392 -5.13 -11.89 12.18
C PRO A 392 -4.39 -13.05 12.84
N ALA A 393 -3.87 -12.82 14.05
CA ALA A 393 -3.08 -13.77 14.79
C ALA A 393 -3.94 -14.93 15.30
N CYS A 394 -3.63 -16.14 14.84
CA CYS A 394 -4.29 -17.34 15.35
C CYS A 394 -3.66 -17.79 16.68
N HIS A 395 -2.37 -18.19 16.69
CA HIS A 395 -1.77 -18.88 17.85
C HIS A 395 -0.24 -18.66 18.07
N GLY A 396 0.34 -17.58 17.54
CA GLY A 396 1.79 -17.33 17.63
C GLY A 396 2.17 -15.97 18.20
N GLY A 397 3.32 -15.91 18.89
CA GLY A 397 3.80 -14.71 19.58
C GLY A 397 4.16 -13.58 18.60
N PHE A 398 4.87 -13.92 17.52
CA PHE A 398 5.17 -12.95 16.47
C PHE A 398 3.95 -12.50 15.69
N GLU A 399 2.99 -13.38 15.42
CA GLU A 399 1.72 -13.00 14.78
C GLU A 399 0.93 -12.03 15.65
N THR A 400 0.83 -12.31 16.96
CA THR A 400 0.12 -11.42 17.91
C THR A 400 0.82 -10.07 18.03
N PHE A 401 2.16 -10.08 18.11
CA PHE A 401 2.96 -8.86 18.10
C PHE A 401 2.82 -8.07 16.79
N ALA A 402 2.89 -8.75 15.64
CA ALA A 402 2.73 -8.12 14.33
C ALA A 402 1.34 -7.49 14.17
N GLU A 403 0.29 -8.14 14.66
CA GLU A 403 -1.07 -7.61 14.69
C GLU A 403 -1.14 -6.31 15.50
N GLN A 404 -0.68 -6.34 16.76
CA GLN A 404 -0.70 -5.18 17.66
C GLN A 404 0.12 -4.01 17.11
N LEU A 405 1.34 -4.29 16.63
CA LEU A 405 2.20 -3.27 16.04
C LEU A 405 1.59 -2.67 14.77
N SER A 406 0.99 -3.50 13.91
CA SER A 406 0.38 -3.02 12.66
C SER A 406 -0.78 -2.08 12.94
N LEU A 407 -1.69 -2.44 13.84
CA LEU A 407 -2.82 -1.60 14.22
C LEU A 407 -2.37 -0.29 14.86
N ASN A 408 -1.38 -0.36 15.77
CA ASN A 408 -0.80 0.83 16.39
C ASN A 408 -0.17 1.78 15.35
N LEU A 409 0.65 1.26 14.43
CA LEU A 409 1.30 2.07 13.40
C LEU A 409 0.29 2.66 12.40
N VAL A 410 -0.71 1.90 11.97
CA VAL A 410 -1.78 2.40 11.08
C VAL A 410 -2.55 3.55 11.74
N SER A 411 -2.92 3.41 13.02
CA SER A 411 -3.57 4.48 13.78
C SER A 411 -2.69 5.74 13.92
N ASN A 412 -1.37 5.59 13.83
CA ASN A 412 -0.37 6.66 13.82
C ASN A 412 0.05 7.08 12.39
N GLY A 413 -0.77 6.77 11.38
CA GLY A 413 -0.61 7.25 10.02
C GLY A 413 0.40 6.49 9.16
N TRP A 414 0.93 5.35 9.60
CA TRP A 414 1.82 4.52 8.77
C TRP A 414 1.06 3.72 7.72
N ALA A 415 1.69 3.44 6.59
CA ALA A 415 1.26 2.41 5.64
C ALA A 415 1.94 1.09 6.02
N VAL A 416 1.18 0.09 6.46
CA VAL A 416 1.75 -1.18 6.93
C VAL A 416 1.35 -2.32 6.00
N ALA A 417 2.31 -3.15 5.63
CA ALA A 417 2.11 -4.39 4.91
C ALA A 417 2.54 -5.59 5.75
N VAL A 418 1.74 -6.65 5.81
CA VAL A 418 2.07 -7.91 6.50
C VAL A 418 2.02 -9.07 5.52
N TYR A 419 3.10 -9.82 5.46
CA TYR A 419 3.19 -10.99 4.59
C TYR A 419 2.52 -12.20 5.23
N CYS A 420 1.59 -12.81 4.50
CA CYS A 420 0.73 -13.88 4.96
C CYS A 420 0.98 -15.16 4.15
N GLN A 421 1.14 -16.29 4.84
CA GLN A 421 1.41 -17.57 4.18
C GLN A 421 0.10 -18.19 3.71
N ASN A 422 -0.07 -18.30 2.38
CA ASN A 422 -1.24 -18.94 1.78
C ASN A 422 -0.95 -20.39 1.38
N ASN A 423 -1.35 -21.33 2.23
CA ASN A 423 -1.14 -22.76 2.00
C ASN A 423 -2.11 -23.30 0.95
N GLY A 424 -1.58 -23.84 -0.15
CA GLY A 424 -2.40 -24.40 -1.24
C GLY A 424 -2.94 -23.39 -2.24
N GLY A 425 -2.60 -22.10 -2.09
CA GLY A 425 -2.96 -21.07 -3.06
C GLY A 425 -2.18 -21.21 -4.38
N GLU A 426 -2.82 -20.83 -5.49
CA GLU A 426 -2.18 -20.86 -6.81
C GLU A 426 -1.50 -19.54 -7.19
N LYS A 427 -1.99 -18.41 -6.67
CA LYS A 427 -1.54 -17.07 -7.04
C LYS A 427 -1.35 -16.17 -5.84
N LEU A 428 -0.42 -15.22 -5.98
CA LEU A 428 -0.25 -14.11 -5.07
C LEU A 428 -1.45 -13.16 -5.22
N TYR A 429 -1.98 -12.70 -4.08
CA TYR A 429 -3.03 -11.68 -4.05
C TYR A 429 -2.89 -10.80 -2.80
N GLU A 430 -3.61 -9.70 -2.77
CA GLU A 430 -3.60 -8.73 -1.68
C GLU A 430 -5.00 -8.51 -1.11
N SER A 431 -5.08 -8.20 0.18
CA SER A 431 -6.32 -7.83 0.86
C SER A 431 -6.06 -6.73 1.89
N ASP A 432 -7.08 -5.95 2.25
CA ASP A 432 -7.02 -5.02 3.39
C ASP A 432 -7.59 -5.68 4.65
N TRP A 433 -6.95 -5.43 5.79
CA TRP A 433 -7.48 -5.77 7.11
C TRP A 433 -7.23 -4.62 8.08
N ASN A 434 -8.29 -3.90 8.46
CA ASN A 434 -8.23 -2.74 9.37
C ASN A 434 -7.20 -1.68 8.92
N GLY A 435 -7.07 -1.44 7.60
CA GLY A 435 -6.08 -0.51 7.03
C GLY A 435 -4.65 -1.07 6.92
N VAL A 436 -4.46 -2.35 7.26
CA VAL A 436 -3.20 -3.09 7.04
C VAL A 436 -3.30 -3.85 5.73
N ARG A 437 -2.31 -3.67 4.84
CA ARG A 437 -2.20 -4.41 3.58
C ARG A 437 -1.67 -5.82 3.84
N LEU A 438 -2.44 -6.85 3.54
CA LEU A 438 -2.00 -8.24 3.63
C LEU A 438 -1.53 -8.73 2.27
N VAL A 439 -0.30 -9.22 2.20
CA VAL A 439 0.29 -9.81 0.97
C VAL A 439 0.31 -11.32 1.11
N HIS A 440 -0.55 -12.01 0.36
CA HIS A 440 -0.74 -13.46 0.47
C HIS A 440 0.17 -14.21 -0.49
N ILE A 441 1.16 -14.92 0.03
CA ILE A 441 2.17 -15.62 -0.76
C ILE A 441 1.82 -17.11 -0.87
N PRO A 442 1.64 -17.66 -2.09
CA PRO A 442 1.26 -19.05 -2.28
C PRO A 442 2.43 -20.01 -2.02
N VAL A 443 2.19 -21.03 -1.19
CA VAL A 443 3.11 -22.15 -0.94
C VAL A 443 2.40 -23.50 -0.95
N ARG A 444 3.12 -24.55 -1.38
CA ARG A 444 2.57 -25.90 -1.60
C ARG A 444 2.40 -26.73 -0.31
N GLY A 445 2.60 -26.15 0.86
CA GLY A 445 2.48 -26.86 2.14
C GLY A 445 2.73 -25.97 3.35
N SER A 446 2.25 -26.41 4.52
CA SER A 446 2.40 -25.72 5.81
C SER A 446 3.58 -26.23 6.65
N ASP A 447 4.46 -27.04 6.04
CA ASP A 447 5.62 -27.63 6.69
C ASP A 447 6.81 -26.65 6.76
N THR A 448 7.90 -27.07 7.39
CA THR A 448 9.11 -26.24 7.55
C THR A 448 9.67 -25.81 6.19
N ILE A 449 9.61 -26.68 5.19
CA ILE A 449 10.07 -26.38 3.83
C ILE A 449 9.17 -25.32 3.19
N GLY A 450 7.84 -25.46 3.30
CA GLY A 450 6.89 -24.45 2.88
C GLY A 450 7.15 -23.07 3.50
N SER A 451 7.51 -23.04 4.78
CA SER A 451 7.84 -21.79 5.50
C SER A 451 9.11 -21.13 4.94
N ILE A 452 10.15 -21.90 4.59
CA ILE A 452 11.38 -21.38 3.96
C ILE A 452 11.07 -20.80 2.57
N PHE A 453 10.25 -21.48 1.77
CA PHE A 453 9.83 -20.97 0.46
C PHE A 453 8.98 -19.71 0.57
N PHE A 454 8.11 -19.66 1.58
CA PHE A 454 7.32 -18.48 1.91
C PHE A 454 8.25 -17.28 2.21
N ASP A 455 9.24 -17.44 3.09
CA ASP A 455 10.19 -16.37 3.43
C ASP A 455 11.00 -15.91 2.21
N TRP A 456 11.44 -16.84 1.35
CA TRP A 456 12.15 -16.52 0.11
C TRP A 456 11.30 -15.68 -0.84
N LYS A 457 10.07 -16.13 -1.13
CA LYS A 457 9.15 -15.40 -2.02
C LYS A 457 8.75 -14.04 -1.45
N SER A 458 8.48 -13.98 -0.14
CA SER A 458 8.17 -12.73 0.56
C SER A 458 9.34 -11.75 0.46
N THR A 459 10.57 -12.24 0.60
CA THR A 459 11.79 -11.44 0.44
C THR A 459 11.90 -10.84 -0.96
N LEU A 460 11.71 -11.66 -2.00
CA LEU A 460 11.75 -11.19 -3.38
C LEU A 460 10.66 -10.16 -3.71
N HIS A 461 9.45 -10.35 -3.17
CA HIS A 461 8.37 -9.39 -3.35
C HIS A 461 8.63 -8.08 -2.59
N ALA A 462 9.11 -8.14 -1.34
CA ALA A 462 9.41 -6.93 -0.56
C ALA A 462 10.53 -6.09 -1.21
N LEU A 463 11.48 -6.73 -1.89
CA LEU A 463 12.57 -6.04 -2.61
C LEU A 463 12.07 -5.11 -3.74
N SER A 464 10.98 -5.47 -4.44
CA SER A 464 10.45 -4.62 -5.52
C SER A 464 9.76 -3.37 -4.99
N GLU A 465 9.25 -3.41 -3.76
CA GLU A 465 8.54 -2.31 -3.11
C GLU A 465 9.45 -1.37 -2.31
N ARG A 466 10.64 -1.85 -1.91
CA ARG A 466 11.65 -1.11 -1.12
C ARG A 466 11.12 -0.40 0.17
N PRO A 467 10.18 -0.98 0.94
CA PRO A 467 9.67 -0.37 2.18
C PRO A 467 10.71 -0.45 3.31
N LEU A 468 10.46 0.17 4.47
CA LEU A 468 11.18 -0.21 5.69
C LEU A 468 10.78 -1.63 6.04
N ILE A 469 11.75 -2.48 6.34
CA ILE A 469 11.47 -3.89 6.62
C ILE A 469 11.71 -4.19 8.09
N LEU A 470 10.72 -4.85 8.71
CA LEU A 470 10.86 -5.51 9.99
C LEU A 470 10.71 -7.02 9.77
N THR A 471 11.81 -7.74 9.92
CA THR A 471 11.83 -9.21 9.87
C THR A 471 11.69 -9.76 11.29
N LEU A 472 10.66 -10.55 11.54
CA LEU A 472 10.41 -11.18 12.83
C LEU A 472 11.04 -12.57 12.87
N GLY A 473 11.99 -12.75 13.80
CA GLY A 473 12.80 -13.95 13.88
C GLY A 473 13.92 -13.97 12.85
N TYR A 474 14.81 -14.96 12.99
CA TYR A 474 16.02 -15.07 12.18
C TYR A 474 16.13 -16.39 11.42
N ASN A 475 15.09 -17.24 11.38
CA ASN A 475 15.22 -18.61 10.84
C ASN A 475 15.69 -18.70 9.38
N THR A 476 15.48 -17.65 8.60
CA THR A 476 15.82 -17.53 7.18
C THR A 476 16.57 -16.22 6.89
N ALA A 477 17.24 -15.66 7.90
CA ALA A 477 17.93 -14.37 7.81
C ALA A 477 19.01 -14.29 6.72
N LEU A 478 19.50 -15.42 6.21
CA LEU A 478 20.41 -15.42 5.04
C LEU A 478 19.78 -14.73 3.81
N PHE A 479 18.47 -14.80 3.63
CA PHE A 479 17.77 -14.13 2.52
C PHE A 479 17.80 -12.60 2.65
N CYS A 480 17.93 -12.08 3.88
CA CYS A 480 18.04 -10.65 4.14
C CYS A 480 19.34 -10.04 3.58
N LEU A 481 20.32 -10.86 3.14
CA LEU A 481 21.46 -10.37 2.37
C LEU A 481 21.01 -9.59 1.12
N LEU A 482 19.91 -10.01 0.49
CA LEU A 482 19.39 -9.33 -0.70
C LEU A 482 18.95 -7.90 -0.39
N TYR A 483 18.35 -7.65 0.78
CA TYR A 483 17.99 -6.29 1.20
C TYR A 483 19.23 -5.40 1.33
N ARG A 484 20.29 -5.93 1.94
CA ARG A 484 21.55 -5.20 2.11
C ARG A 484 22.19 -4.87 0.77
N LEU A 485 22.20 -5.81 -0.17
CA LEU A 485 22.73 -5.59 -1.52
C LEU A 485 21.87 -4.60 -2.33
N ALA A 486 20.56 -4.56 -2.09
CA ALA A 486 19.62 -3.68 -2.77
C ALA A 486 19.47 -2.29 -2.14
N GLY A 487 20.16 -2.01 -1.02
CA GLY A 487 20.04 -0.76 -0.28
C GLY A 487 18.70 -0.60 0.47
N VAL A 488 17.99 -1.69 0.73
CA VAL A 488 16.72 -1.68 1.47
C VAL A 488 16.99 -1.86 2.96
N THR A 489 16.60 -0.87 3.77
CA THR A 489 16.77 -0.94 5.24
C THR A 489 15.92 -2.06 5.83
N ASN A 490 16.56 -2.95 6.58
CA ASN A 490 15.93 -4.09 7.26
C ASN A 490 16.37 -4.15 8.72
N LEU A 491 15.39 -4.17 9.62
CA LEU A 491 15.53 -4.40 11.04
C LEU A 491 15.10 -5.84 11.33
N ILE A 492 15.85 -6.55 12.18
CA ILE A 492 15.53 -7.94 12.54
C ILE A 492 15.24 -8.03 14.04
N ASN A 493 14.07 -8.55 14.39
CA ASN A 493 13.75 -8.93 15.76
C ASN A 493 14.35 -10.30 16.06
N MET A 494 15.34 -10.31 16.95
CA MET A 494 16.08 -11.47 17.39
C MET A 494 15.42 -12.02 18.66
N ASP A 495 14.40 -12.85 18.49
CA ASP A 495 13.78 -13.59 19.59
C ASP A 495 14.64 -14.79 19.97
N GLY A 496 15.05 -14.83 21.24
CA GLY A 496 15.62 -16.01 21.88
C GLY A 496 16.91 -16.58 21.25
N LEU A 497 17.39 -17.67 21.85
CA LEU A 497 18.51 -18.47 21.32
C LEU A 497 17.95 -19.80 20.81
N GLU A 498 17.26 -19.78 19.66
CA GLU A 498 16.55 -20.94 19.12
C GLU A 498 17.45 -22.17 18.97
N TRP A 499 18.70 -22.00 18.52
CA TRP A 499 19.64 -23.10 18.34
C TRP A 499 20.08 -23.77 19.66
N LYS A 500 19.88 -23.12 20.82
CA LYS A 500 20.15 -23.72 22.14
C LYS A 500 19.02 -24.62 22.64
N ARG A 501 17.85 -24.61 22.00
CA ARG A 501 16.69 -25.42 22.44
C ARG A 501 16.96 -26.92 22.25
N LYS A 502 16.47 -27.73 23.19
CA LYS A 502 16.80 -29.17 23.24
C LYS A 502 16.10 -29.96 22.14
N LYS A 503 14.92 -29.49 21.69
CA LYS A 503 14.08 -30.14 20.67
C LYS A 503 14.69 -30.25 19.26
N TRP A 504 15.69 -29.43 18.94
CA TRP A 504 16.26 -29.38 17.57
C TRP A 504 17.38 -30.41 17.37
N SER A 505 17.38 -31.05 16.20
CA SER A 505 18.47 -31.93 15.76
C SER A 505 19.76 -31.15 15.51
N LEU A 506 20.91 -31.83 15.43
CA LEU A 506 22.21 -31.20 15.16
C LEU A 506 22.18 -30.35 13.88
N LEU A 507 21.57 -30.86 12.80
CA LEU A 507 21.45 -30.12 11.53
C LEU A 507 20.60 -28.86 11.67
N GLN A 508 19.46 -28.95 12.37
CA GLN A 508 18.57 -27.80 12.60
C GLN A 508 19.23 -26.74 13.47
N ARG A 509 19.98 -27.15 14.51
CA ARG A 509 20.76 -26.22 15.34
C ARG A 509 21.83 -25.50 14.53
N SER A 510 22.57 -26.21 13.68
CA SER A 510 23.57 -25.61 12.80
C SER A 510 22.95 -24.60 11.83
N TRP A 511 21.80 -24.93 11.22
CA TRP A 511 21.06 -24.01 10.36
C TRP A 511 20.65 -22.71 11.09
N LEU A 512 20.05 -22.85 12.27
CA LEU A 512 19.62 -21.71 13.08
C LEU A 512 20.81 -20.87 13.56
N TYR A 513 21.91 -21.51 13.95
CA TYR A 513 23.14 -20.82 14.33
C TYR A 513 23.73 -20.01 13.17
N LEU A 514 23.81 -20.60 11.96
CA LEU A 514 24.28 -19.88 10.77
C LEU A 514 23.39 -18.69 10.45
N ASN A 515 22.07 -18.87 10.50
CA ASN A 515 21.15 -17.77 10.23
C ASN A 515 21.22 -16.67 11.30
N GLU A 516 21.47 -16.97 12.58
CA GLU A 516 21.75 -15.95 13.60
C GLU A 516 22.99 -15.11 13.22
N ARG A 517 24.05 -15.77 12.73
CA ARG A 517 25.27 -15.09 12.25
C ARG A 517 24.98 -14.21 11.04
N PHE A 518 24.17 -14.69 10.10
CA PHE A 518 23.74 -13.89 8.95
C PHE A 518 22.90 -12.71 9.39
N ALA A 519 21.91 -12.89 10.27
CA ALA A 519 21.10 -11.80 10.82
C ALA A 519 21.99 -10.72 11.44
N CYS A 520 22.96 -11.13 12.27
CA CYS A 520 23.93 -10.23 12.85
C CYS A 520 24.76 -9.50 11.79
N LEU A 521 25.13 -10.14 10.68
CA LEU A 521 25.95 -9.52 9.65
C LEU A 521 25.15 -8.55 8.76
N VAL A 522 23.95 -8.94 8.33
CA VAL A 522 23.24 -8.27 7.23
C VAL A 522 22.22 -7.24 7.69
N ALA A 523 21.67 -7.37 8.90
CA ALA A 523 20.70 -6.42 9.44
C ALA A 523 21.29 -5.02 9.56
N HIS A 524 20.45 -4.02 9.31
CA HIS A 524 20.77 -2.62 9.59
C HIS A 524 20.64 -2.33 11.08
N HIS A 525 19.62 -2.93 11.71
CA HIS A 525 19.41 -2.90 13.15
C HIS A 525 18.94 -4.26 13.67
N LEU A 526 19.32 -4.59 14.89
CA LEU A 526 18.88 -5.76 15.64
C LEU A 526 18.02 -5.31 16.82
N ILE A 527 16.91 -5.98 17.03
CA ILE A 527 16.03 -5.78 18.18
C ILE A 527 16.16 -7.02 19.05
N ALA A 528 16.65 -6.88 20.27
CA ALA A 528 16.72 -7.95 21.25
C ALA A 528 15.50 -7.85 22.17
N ASP A 529 14.79 -8.95 22.35
CA ASP A 529 13.62 -9.00 23.22
C ASP A 529 13.96 -9.07 24.72
N HIS A 530 15.24 -9.24 25.06
CA HIS A 530 15.70 -9.44 26.43
C HIS A 530 17.15 -8.97 26.63
N PRO A 531 17.56 -8.47 27.82
CA PRO A 531 18.94 -8.05 28.07
C PRO A 531 19.98 -9.14 27.85
N VAL A 532 19.69 -10.38 28.25
CA VAL A 532 20.60 -11.52 28.02
C VAL A 532 20.82 -11.76 26.52
N ILE A 533 19.79 -11.60 25.70
CA ILE A 533 19.90 -11.70 24.24
C ILE A 533 20.71 -10.51 23.70
N LYS A 534 20.47 -9.30 24.19
CA LYS A 534 21.26 -8.11 23.85
C LYS A 534 22.76 -8.34 24.10
N THR A 535 23.12 -8.80 25.30
CA THR A 535 24.51 -9.11 25.68
C THR A 535 25.09 -10.22 24.81
N HIS A 536 24.29 -11.23 24.47
CA HIS A 536 24.72 -12.28 23.54
C HIS A 536 25.06 -11.71 22.16
N LEU A 537 24.21 -10.85 21.62
CA LEU A 537 24.40 -10.25 20.30
C LEU A 537 25.61 -9.30 20.26
N TYR A 538 25.99 -8.64 21.36
CA TYR A 538 27.22 -7.83 21.43
C TYR A 538 28.49 -8.59 21.07
N THR A 539 28.51 -9.91 21.26
CA THR A 539 29.67 -10.74 20.86
C THR A 539 29.75 -10.99 19.35
N ARG A 540 28.71 -10.60 18.59
CA ARG A 540 28.55 -10.92 17.15
C ARG A 540 28.28 -9.71 16.27
N ALA A 541 27.93 -8.59 16.88
CA ALA A 541 27.37 -7.42 16.23
C ALA A 541 27.78 -6.14 16.98
N ASN A 542 28.01 -5.05 16.24
CA ASN A 542 28.34 -3.76 16.86
C ASN A 542 27.22 -3.33 17.84
N PRO A 543 27.54 -2.93 19.08
CA PRO A 543 26.55 -2.48 20.05
C PRO A 543 25.62 -1.36 19.57
N SER A 544 26.09 -0.47 18.69
CA SER A 544 25.31 0.68 18.21
C SER A 544 24.08 0.28 17.36
N LYS A 545 24.09 -0.92 16.76
CA LYS A 545 22.97 -1.43 15.96
C LYS A 545 21.99 -2.30 16.75
N ILE A 546 22.05 -2.30 18.09
CA ILE A 546 21.24 -3.21 18.92
C ILE A 546 20.41 -2.43 19.93
N THR A 547 19.09 -2.50 19.79
CA THR A 547 18.14 -1.99 20.78
C THR A 547 17.50 -3.14 21.53
N MET A 548 17.31 -3.01 22.84
CA MET A 548 16.52 -3.97 23.60
C MET A 548 15.09 -3.46 23.73
N ILE A 549 14.12 -4.20 23.19
CA ILE A 549 12.69 -3.90 23.31
C ILE A 549 11.98 -5.24 23.62
N PRO A 550 11.42 -5.43 24.83
CA PRO A 550 10.78 -6.68 25.19
C PRO A 550 9.38 -6.81 24.58
N TYR A 551 8.78 -8.00 24.71
CA TYR A 551 7.35 -8.19 24.42
C TYR A 551 6.48 -7.34 25.36
N GLY A 552 5.37 -6.85 24.81
CA GLY A 552 4.34 -6.14 25.56
C GLY A 552 3.17 -7.04 25.91
N VAL A 553 2.35 -6.58 26.85
CA VAL A 553 1.10 -7.24 27.24
C VAL A 553 0.05 -6.20 27.63
N ASP A 554 -1.22 -6.52 27.38
CA ASP A 554 -2.35 -5.71 27.79
C ASP A 554 -2.68 -5.96 29.27
N ILE A 555 -2.97 -4.88 29.99
CA ILE A 555 -3.42 -4.99 31.38
C ILE A 555 -4.90 -5.33 31.39
N VAL A 556 -5.21 -6.47 32.01
CA VAL A 556 -6.56 -7.03 32.11
C VAL A 556 -7.41 -6.18 33.05
N SER A 557 -8.61 -5.76 32.65
CA SER A 557 -9.51 -4.96 33.49
C SER A 557 -10.64 -5.80 34.09
N GLU A 558 -11.32 -6.62 33.29
CA GLU A 558 -12.49 -7.41 33.70
C GLU A 558 -12.43 -8.83 33.13
N VAL A 559 -12.74 -9.84 33.96
CA VAL A 559 -12.70 -11.25 33.57
C VAL A 559 -13.89 -11.99 34.17
N ASP A 560 -14.61 -12.74 33.33
CA ASP A 560 -15.77 -13.51 33.78
C ASP A 560 -15.33 -14.79 34.51
N VAL A 561 -15.67 -14.87 35.79
CA VAL A 561 -15.41 -16.03 36.65
C VAL A 561 -16.18 -17.28 36.23
N ASN A 562 -17.32 -17.13 35.55
CA ASN A 562 -18.15 -18.27 35.14
C ASN A 562 -17.47 -19.16 34.11
N LEU A 563 -16.45 -18.66 33.40
CA LEU A 563 -15.66 -19.43 32.43
C LEU A 563 -14.92 -20.61 33.06
N LEU A 564 -14.68 -20.58 34.39
CA LEU A 564 -14.05 -21.69 35.11
C LEU A 564 -14.95 -22.92 35.28
N LYS A 565 -16.28 -22.74 35.27
CA LYS A 565 -17.26 -23.81 35.50
C LYS A 565 -17.14 -24.94 34.48
N ILE A 566 -16.71 -24.62 33.27
CA ILE A 566 -16.49 -25.59 32.17
C ILE A 566 -15.47 -26.66 32.58
N PHE A 567 -14.53 -26.32 33.46
CA PHE A 567 -13.49 -27.23 33.94
C PHE A 567 -13.74 -27.75 35.36
N GLY A 568 -14.87 -27.40 35.97
CA GLY A 568 -15.15 -27.71 37.38
C GLY A 568 -14.16 -27.05 38.35
N LEU A 569 -13.60 -25.89 37.98
CA LEU A 569 -12.63 -25.16 38.80
C LEU A 569 -13.31 -24.04 39.59
N GLU A 570 -12.83 -23.84 40.82
CA GLU A 570 -13.25 -22.74 41.70
C GLU A 570 -12.13 -21.68 41.82
N PRO A 571 -12.47 -20.39 41.89
CA PRO A 571 -11.48 -19.33 42.13
C PRO A 571 -10.65 -19.58 43.38
N ASP A 572 -9.34 -19.30 43.30
CA ASP A 572 -8.37 -19.43 44.41
C ASP A 572 -8.19 -20.89 44.91
N LYS A 573 -8.68 -21.89 44.18
CA LYS A 573 -8.61 -23.34 44.56
C LYS A 573 -7.72 -24.20 43.67
N TYR A 574 -6.95 -23.60 42.76
CA TYR A 574 -6.06 -24.33 41.88
C TYR A 574 -4.76 -23.57 41.59
N VAL A 575 -3.71 -24.32 41.31
CA VAL A 575 -2.40 -23.86 40.87
C VAL A 575 -2.28 -24.12 39.37
N LEU A 576 -1.78 -23.15 38.61
CA LEU A 576 -1.85 -23.17 37.15
C LEU A 576 -0.46 -23.26 36.51
N ILE A 577 -0.35 -24.09 35.47
CA ILE A 577 0.76 -24.13 34.53
C ILE A 577 0.20 -23.97 33.12
N ILE A 578 0.70 -22.98 32.37
CA ILE A 578 0.43 -22.84 30.93
C ILE A 578 1.75 -22.94 30.17
N ALA A 579 1.99 -24.09 29.56
CA ALA A 579 3.21 -24.36 28.81
C ALA A 579 3.02 -25.52 27.82
N ARG A 580 3.86 -25.57 26.78
CA ARG A 580 3.99 -26.80 25.98
C ARG A 580 4.64 -27.87 26.85
N THR A 581 4.22 -29.12 26.69
CA THR A 581 4.72 -30.25 27.48
C THR A 581 6.11 -30.71 27.03
N GLU A 582 7.10 -29.83 27.20
CA GLU A 582 8.47 -30.02 26.76
C GLU A 582 9.44 -30.03 27.96
N PRO A 583 10.55 -30.79 27.90
CA PRO A 583 11.51 -30.87 29.01
C PRO A 583 12.09 -29.52 29.48
N GLU A 584 12.21 -28.56 28.56
CA GLU A 584 12.72 -27.21 28.85
C GLU A 584 11.76 -26.32 29.65
N ASN A 585 10.54 -26.79 29.90
CA ASN A 585 9.51 -26.09 30.67
C ASN A 585 9.33 -26.63 32.09
N SER A 586 10.22 -27.52 32.55
CA SER A 586 10.29 -28.05 33.92
C SER A 586 8.98 -28.66 34.47
N ILE A 587 8.11 -29.15 33.60
CA ILE A 587 6.78 -29.63 34.00
C ILE A 587 6.88 -30.87 34.88
N LEU A 588 7.78 -31.79 34.54
CA LEU A 588 8.00 -33.00 35.32
C LEU A 588 8.45 -32.67 36.76
N GLU A 589 9.36 -31.71 36.91
CA GLU A 589 9.87 -31.24 38.19
C GLU A 589 8.75 -30.61 39.02
N ILE A 590 7.91 -29.78 38.40
CA ILE A 590 6.77 -29.14 39.06
C ILE A 590 5.73 -30.19 39.50
N VAL A 591 5.34 -31.11 38.61
CA VAL A 591 4.36 -32.17 38.91
C VAL A 591 4.88 -33.08 40.01
N LYS A 592 6.18 -33.42 39.98
CA LYS A 592 6.85 -34.18 41.05
C LYS A 592 6.82 -33.43 42.38
N ALA A 593 7.15 -32.14 42.38
CA ALA A 593 7.14 -31.31 43.59
C ALA A 593 5.73 -31.16 44.20
N PHE A 594 4.74 -30.96 43.35
CA PHE A 594 3.34 -30.83 43.76
C PHE A 594 2.81 -32.15 44.33
N SER A 595 3.03 -33.26 43.63
CA SER A 595 2.47 -34.59 43.95
C SER A 595 3.17 -35.31 45.10
N LYS A 596 4.23 -34.73 45.70
CA LYS A 596 4.93 -35.31 46.86
C LYS A 596 4.04 -35.47 48.10
N ARG A 597 2.97 -34.69 48.21
CA ARG A 597 2.00 -34.73 49.31
C ARG A 597 0.68 -34.13 48.85
N ILE A 598 -0.40 -34.43 49.57
CA ILE A 598 -1.72 -33.83 49.34
C ILE A 598 -1.67 -32.36 49.78
N ARG A 599 -2.10 -31.45 48.90
CA ARG A 599 -2.03 -30.00 49.11
C ARG A 599 -3.40 -29.34 49.31
N GLY A 600 -4.49 -30.02 48.96
CA GLY A 600 -5.85 -29.47 49.03
C GLY A 600 -6.17 -28.48 47.91
N TYR A 601 -5.38 -28.48 46.84
CA TYR A 601 -5.55 -27.64 45.66
C TYR A 601 -5.39 -28.51 44.41
N LYS A 602 -6.05 -28.16 43.30
CA LYS A 602 -5.79 -28.82 42.02
C LYS A 602 -4.55 -28.23 41.34
N LEU A 603 -3.66 -29.07 40.81
CA LEU A 603 -2.62 -28.63 39.87
C LEU A 603 -3.15 -28.74 38.44
N VAL A 604 -3.42 -27.61 37.81
CA VAL A 604 -4.03 -27.51 36.48
C VAL A 604 -2.95 -27.26 35.44
N LEU A 605 -2.82 -28.19 34.49
CA LEU A 605 -1.91 -28.09 33.36
C LEU A 605 -2.67 -27.81 32.07
N VAL A 606 -2.35 -26.69 31.44
CA VAL A 606 -2.86 -26.27 30.12
C VAL A 606 -1.73 -26.35 29.10
N GLY A 607 -1.90 -27.24 28.13
CA GLY A 607 -0.90 -27.56 27.11
C GLY A 607 -1.20 -28.90 26.44
N GLY A 608 -0.71 -29.09 25.22
CA GLY A 608 -0.87 -30.35 24.51
C GLY A 608 -0.30 -31.52 25.32
N PHE A 609 -1.11 -32.53 25.58
CA PHE A 609 -0.75 -33.69 26.40
C PHE A 609 -1.20 -34.98 25.73
N ALA A 610 -0.28 -35.92 25.59
CA ALA A 610 -0.47 -37.17 24.84
C ALA A 610 0.52 -38.23 25.35
N PRO A 611 0.27 -38.83 26.53
CA PRO A 611 1.18 -39.76 27.19
C PRO A 611 1.47 -41.01 26.35
N ASP A 612 0.48 -41.50 25.59
CA ASP A 612 0.62 -42.69 24.76
C ASP A 612 1.57 -42.50 23.57
N ARG A 613 1.81 -41.25 23.17
CA ARG A 613 2.63 -40.90 22.01
C ARG A 613 4.04 -40.43 22.37
N TYR A 614 4.21 -39.79 23.53
CA TYR A 614 5.46 -39.11 23.88
C TYR A 614 6.02 -39.57 25.22
N PRO A 615 7.26 -40.12 25.27
CA PRO A 615 7.85 -40.65 26.51
C PRO A 615 7.94 -39.64 27.66
N TYR A 616 8.15 -38.35 27.36
CA TYR A 616 8.18 -37.31 28.40
C TYR A 616 6.80 -37.09 29.03
N HIS A 617 5.73 -37.13 28.23
CA HIS A 617 4.35 -37.01 28.72
C HIS A 617 3.98 -38.22 29.59
N ALA A 618 4.40 -39.43 29.18
CA ALA A 618 4.19 -40.64 29.97
C ALA A 618 4.84 -40.55 31.36
N LYS A 619 6.06 -40.00 31.45
CA LYS A 619 6.72 -39.75 32.75
C LYS A 619 5.95 -38.78 33.63
N ILE A 620 5.40 -37.72 33.04
CA ILE A 620 4.57 -36.75 33.77
C ILE A 620 3.30 -37.43 34.28
N ALA A 621 2.60 -38.19 33.43
CA ALA A 621 1.39 -38.92 33.81
C ALA A 621 1.66 -39.91 34.96
N ALA A 622 2.77 -40.65 34.90
CA ALA A 622 3.15 -41.61 35.93
C ALA A 622 3.55 -40.94 37.27
N THR A 623 3.92 -39.66 37.26
CA THR A 623 4.31 -38.90 38.46
C THR A 623 3.15 -38.11 39.06
N ALA A 624 2.11 -37.84 38.27
CA ALA A 624 0.98 -37.02 38.66
C ALA A 624 0.11 -37.73 39.72
N GLY A 625 -0.11 -37.08 40.85
CA GLY A 625 -1.09 -37.52 41.86
C GLY A 625 -2.52 -37.11 41.51
N ASP A 626 -3.49 -37.58 42.30
CA ASP A 626 -4.95 -37.38 42.12
C ASP A 626 -5.41 -35.90 42.10
N GLU A 627 -4.55 -34.99 42.57
CA GLU A 627 -4.78 -33.55 42.54
C GLU A 627 -4.37 -32.90 41.21
N THR A 628 -3.78 -33.64 40.27
CA THR A 628 -3.33 -33.11 38.97
C THR A 628 -4.43 -33.23 37.91
N LEU A 629 -4.70 -32.13 37.22
CA LEU A 629 -5.69 -32.04 36.14
C LEU A 629 -5.04 -31.60 34.84
N PHE A 630 -5.15 -32.43 33.81
CA PHE A 630 -4.66 -32.13 32.46
C PHE A 630 -5.83 -31.62 31.59
N LEU A 631 -5.84 -30.33 31.25
CA LEU A 631 -6.91 -29.72 30.46
C LEU A 631 -6.68 -29.80 28.94
N GLY A 632 -5.47 -30.17 28.52
CA GLY A 632 -5.08 -30.09 27.11
C GLY A 632 -4.86 -28.65 26.65
N SER A 633 -4.88 -28.44 25.33
CA SER A 633 -4.70 -27.11 24.73
C SER A 633 -5.98 -26.28 24.82
N VAL A 634 -5.91 -25.11 25.46
CA VAL A 634 -7.02 -24.12 25.49
C VAL A 634 -6.63 -22.94 24.60
N TYR A 635 -7.48 -22.61 23.62
CA TYR A 635 -7.20 -21.59 22.60
C TYR A 635 -7.98 -20.29 22.78
N LYS A 636 -9.09 -20.32 23.54
CA LYS A 636 -9.94 -19.15 23.78
C LYS A 636 -9.26 -18.18 24.76
N LYS A 637 -8.94 -16.96 24.30
CA LYS A 637 -8.14 -15.97 25.05
C LYS A 637 -8.79 -15.56 26.38
N ASP A 638 -10.09 -15.33 26.39
CA ASP A 638 -10.92 -15.04 27.56
C ASP A 638 -10.85 -16.16 28.61
N VAL A 639 -10.94 -17.41 28.16
CA VAL A 639 -10.85 -18.59 29.04
C VAL A 639 -9.45 -18.73 29.64
N VAL A 640 -8.39 -18.60 28.83
CA VAL A 640 -7.00 -18.64 29.34
C VAL A 640 -6.76 -17.51 30.34
N MET A 641 -7.35 -16.33 30.09
CA MET A 641 -7.25 -15.20 30.99
C MET A 641 -7.98 -15.44 32.32
N ALA A 642 -9.18 -16.03 32.28
CA ALA A 642 -9.90 -16.46 33.49
C ALA A 642 -9.07 -17.46 34.31
N LEU A 643 -8.47 -18.45 33.65
CA LEU A 643 -7.60 -19.41 34.32
C LEU A 643 -6.45 -18.72 35.06
N ARG A 644 -5.78 -17.73 34.46
CA ARG A 644 -4.70 -16.97 35.12
C ARG A 644 -5.21 -16.10 36.26
N THR A 645 -6.27 -15.34 36.01
CA THR A 645 -6.79 -14.33 36.95
C THR A 645 -7.26 -14.96 38.25
N PHE A 646 -7.90 -16.12 38.17
CA PHE A 646 -8.51 -16.78 39.32
C PHE A 646 -7.67 -17.94 39.89
N CYS A 647 -6.46 -18.18 39.39
CA CYS A 647 -5.57 -19.18 39.99
C CYS A 647 -5.04 -18.69 41.33
N ARG A 648 -4.77 -19.63 42.23
CA ARG A 648 -4.14 -19.39 43.52
C ARG A 648 -2.68 -18.98 43.37
N LEU A 649 -1.99 -19.64 42.44
CA LEU A 649 -0.58 -19.50 42.15
C LEU A 649 -0.37 -19.91 40.70
N TYR A 650 0.45 -19.17 39.97
CA TYR A 650 0.90 -19.52 38.64
C TYR A 650 2.36 -19.97 38.69
N ILE A 651 2.64 -21.17 38.19
CA ILE A 651 3.99 -21.73 38.15
C ILE A 651 4.56 -21.60 36.73
N HIS A 652 5.70 -20.93 36.60
CA HIS A 652 6.37 -20.68 35.33
C HIS A 652 7.68 -21.46 35.20
N GLY A 653 7.63 -22.66 34.60
CA GLY A 653 8.78 -23.55 34.53
C GLY A 653 9.76 -23.36 33.36
N HIS A 654 9.57 -22.35 32.50
CA HIS A 654 10.42 -22.16 31.30
C HIS A 654 11.86 -21.80 31.69
N GLN A 655 12.83 -22.51 31.10
CA GLN A 655 14.27 -22.32 31.37
C GLN A 655 14.98 -21.45 30.31
N VAL A 656 14.39 -21.31 29.12
CA VAL A 656 14.96 -20.61 27.97
C VAL A 656 13.88 -19.83 27.22
N GLY A 657 14.25 -18.70 26.59
CA GLY A 657 13.39 -18.03 25.60
C GLY A 657 13.08 -16.55 25.83
N GLY A 658 14.08 -15.74 26.21
CA GLY A 658 13.94 -14.28 26.18
C GLY A 658 12.84 -13.76 27.12
N THR A 659 12.03 -12.82 26.63
CA THR A 659 10.86 -12.33 27.39
C THR A 659 9.65 -13.21 27.10
N ASN A 660 9.31 -14.12 28.00
CA ASN A 660 8.24 -15.10 27.78
C ASN A 660 6.83 -14.46 27.88
N PRO A 661 6.00 -14.48 26.80
CA PRO A 661 4.66 -13.90 26.84
C PRO A 661 3.74 -14.54 27.88
N SER A 662 3.85 -15.85 28.14
CA SER A 662 2.99 -16.54 29.11
C SER A 662 3.28 -16.12 30.55
N LEU A 663 4.52 -15.68 30.85
CA LEU A 663 4.86 -15.09 32.14
C LEU A 663 4.30 -13.67 32.25
N LEU A 664 4.47 -12.85 31.21
CA LEU A 664 3.92 -11.49 31.17
C LEU A 664 2.39 -11.50 31.31
N GLU A 665 1.69 -12.39 30.61
CA GLU A 665 0.24 -12.52 30.69
C GLU A 665 -0.24 -12.95 32.09
N ALA A 666 0.51 -13.81 32.78
CA ALA A 666 0.21 -14.17 34.18
C ALA A 666 0.44 -12.98 35.13
N MET A 667 1.53 -12.24 34.95
CA MET A 667 1.79 -11.03 35.72
C MET A 667 0.73 -9.94 35.47
N ALA A 668 0.32 -9.75 34.22
CA ALA A 668 -0.72 -8.78 33.82
C ALA A 668 -2.10 -9.13 34.40
N ALA A 669 -2.42 -10.43 34.49
CA ALA A 669 -3.61 -10.94 35.17
C ALA A 669 -3.56 -10.76 36.70
N GLY A 670 -2.39 -10.41 37.27
CA GLY A 670 -2.18 -10.30 38.70
C GLY A 670 -2.04 -11.65 39.41
N SER A 671 -1.68 -12.70 38.68
CA SER A 671 -1.39 -14.01 39.28
C SER A 671 -0.13 -13.90 40.15
N PRO A 672 -0.13 -14.46 41.37
CA PRO A 672 1.11 -14.67 42.11
C PRO A 672 2.01 -15.65 41.34
N ILE A 673 3.32 -15.40 41.32
CA ILE A 673 4.25 -16.13 40.45
C ILE A 673 5.27 -16.95 41.27
N LEU A 674 5.39 -18.24 40.92
CA LEU A 674 6.53 -19.10 41.26
C LEU A 674 7.24 -19.49 39.96
N ALA A 675 8.42 -18.94 39.69
CA ALA A 675 9.13 -19.15 38.43
C ALA A 675 10.37 -20.04 38.59
N HIS A 676 10.77 -20.73 37.53
CA HIS A 676 12.08 -21.38 37.52
C HIS A 676 13.18 -20.32 37.65
N ASP A 677 14.18 -20.58 38.48
CA ASP A 677 15.32 -19.72 38.70
C ASP A 677 16.25 -19.72 37.49
N ASN A 678 16.16 -18.70 36.66
CA ASN A 678 17.09 -18.46 35.57
C ASN A 678 17.15 -16.96 35.24
N PRO A 679 18.19 -16.51 34.50
CA PRO A 679 18.36 -15.09 34.19
C PRO A 679 17.20 -14.44 33.42
N PHE A 680 16.42 -15.22 32.66
CA PHE A 680 15.28 -14.71 31.90
C PHE A 680 14.12 -14.38 32.84
N ASN A 681 13.70 -15.36 33.63
CA ASN A 681 12.60 -15.20 34.57
C ASN A 681 12.91 -14.16 35.65
N ARG A 682 14.16 -14.14 36.15
CA ARG A 682 14.59 -13.14 37.15
C ARG A 682 14.54 -11.71 36.62
N TRP A 683 14.79 -11.47 35.33
CA TRP A 683 14.69 -10.12 34.79
C TRP A 683 13.23 -9.68 34.60
N VAL A 684 12.38 -10.59 34.10
CA VAL A 684 10.95 -10.31 33.88
C VAL A 684 10.25 -10.06 35.22
N SER A 685 10.38 -10.98 36.18
CA SER A 685 9.63 -10.93 37.44
C SER A 685 10.38 -10.26 38.60
N ALA A 686 11.70 -10.10 38.54
CA ALA A 686 12.52 -9.44 39.56
C ALA A 686 12.20 -9.94 40.99
N ASP A 687 11.92 -9.04 41.92
CA ASP A 687 11.53 -9.30 43.31
C ASP A 687 10.02 -9.56 43.49
N THR A 688 9.23 -9.55 42.41
CA THR A 688 7.77 -9.74 42.45
C THR A 688 7.34 -11.21 42.36
N ALA A 689 8.28 -12.14 42.40
CA ALA A 689 8.05 -13.59 42.31
C ALA A 689 8.98 -14.37 43.24
N HIS A 690 8.57 -15.61 43.55
CA HIS A 690 9.45 -16.61 44.16
C HIS A 690 10.06 -17.51 43.09
N TYR A 691 11.15 -18.20 43.43
CA TYR A 691 11.96 -18.95 42.46
C TYR A 691 12.35 -20.35 42.94
N PHE A 692 12.48 -21.29 42.01
CA PHE A 692 12.95 -22.65 42.28
C PHE A 692 13.92 -23.15 41.20
N LYS A 693 14.89 -24.00 41.57
CA LYS A 693 15.83 -24.63 40.62
C LYS A 693 15.48 -26.08 40.28
N ASP A 694 14.84 -26.78 41.20
CA ASP A 694 14.53 -28.20 41.07
C ASP A 694 13.22 -28.58 41.81
N ALA A 695 12.89 -29.87 41.81
CA ALA A 695 11.67 -30.39 42.42
C ALA A 695 11.67 -30.37 43.96
N ASP A 696 12.83 -30.21 44.61
CA ASP A 696 12.93 -30.11 46.07
C ASP A 696 12.69 -28.66 46.49
N GLU A 697 13.39 -27.69 45.89
CA GLU A 697 13.13 -26.26 46.09
C GLU A 697 11.70 -25.88 45.70
N CYS A 698 11.19 -26.38 44.57
CA CYS A 698 9.80 -26.12 44.15
C CYS A 698 8.79 -26.61 45.20
N CYS A 699 9.06 -27.76 45.83
CA CYS A 699 8.19 -28.32 46.86
C CYS A 699 8.17 -27.43 48.12
N ILE A 700 9.33 -26.91 48.52
CA ILE A 700 9.48 -26.01 49.67
C ILE A 700 8.74 -24.69 49.43
N GLU A 701 8.95 -24.08 48.26
CA GLU A 701 8.28 -22.84 47.88
C GLU A 701 6.76 -23.02 47.78
N LEU A 702 6.28 -24.15 47.26
CA LEU A 702 4.85 -24.45 47.22
C LEU A 702 4.24 -24.54 48.63
N ASP A 703 4.94 -25.15 49.60
CA ASP A 703 4.49 -25.22 51.00
C ASP A 703 4.40 -23.82 51.62
N ALA A 704 5.42 -22.99 51.41
CA ALA A 704 5.49 -21.63 51.95
C ALA A 704 4.44 -20.69 51.34
N LEU A 705 4.24 -20.76 50.03
CA LEU A 705 3.34 -19.87 49.31
C LEU A 705 1.86 -20.23 49.53
N LEU A 706 1.51 -21.51 49.39
CA LEU A 706 0.10 -21.93 49.47
C LEU A 706 -0.50 -21.75 50.87
N SER A 707 0.34 -21.72 51.91
CA SER A 707 -0.06 -21.44 53.29
C SER A 707 -0.21 -19.95 53.62
N ASN A 708 0.26 -19.03 52.76
CA ASN A 708 0.30 -17.59 53.04
C ASN A 708 -0.48 -16.76 52.01
N THR A 709 -1.79 -16.57 52.27
CA THR A 709 -2.68 -15.74 51.44
C THR A 709 -2.25 -14.28 51.33
N GLY A 710 -1.71 -13.69 52.40
CA GLY A 710 -1.29 -12.30 52.40
C GLY A 710 -0.12 -12.07 51.45
N LEU A 711 0.88 -12.95 51.51
CA LEU A 711 2.05 -12.93 50.63
C LEU A 711 1.64 -13.12 49.16
N LEU A 712 0.81 -14.11 48.85
CA LEU A 712 0.35 -14.34 47.48
C LEU A 712 -0.34 -13.12 46.88
N LYS A 713 -1.26 -12.48 47.61
CA LYS A 713 -1.93 -11.25 47.15
C LYS A 713 -0.94 -10.11 46.92
N ALA A 714 0.04 -9.94 47.81
CA ALA A 714 1.08 -8.92 47.66
C ALA A 714 1.95 -9.18 46.41
N LEU A 715 2.35 -10.43 46.17
CA LEU A 715 3.12 -10.83 44.98
C LEU A 715 2.32 -10.57 43.69
N GLY A 716 1.05 -10.98 43.64
CA GLY A 716 0.19 -10.75 42.47
C GLY A 716 0.01 -9.25 42.15
N HIS A 717 -0.18 -8.43 43.18
CA HIS A 717 -0.28 -6.98 43.01
C HIS A 717 1.05 -6.37 42.52
N ALA A 718 2.17 -6.76 43.12
CA ALA A 718 3.50 -6.29 42.73
C ALA A 718 3.84 -6.69 41.29
N ALA A 719 3.56 -7.94 40.90
CA ALA A 719 3.78 -8.46 39.56
C ALA A 719 2.98 -7.66 38.51
N ARG A 720 1.70 -7.39 38.78
CA ARG A 720 0.85 -6.56 37.90
C ARG A 720 1.33 -5.12 37.82
N GLY A 721 1.75 -4.54 38.94
CA GLY A 721 2.32 -3.20 39.00
C GLY A 721 3.57 -3.06 38.13
N ARG A 722 4.52 -3.99 38.27
CA ARG A 722 5.72 -4.06 37.42
C ARG A 722 5.36 -4.21 35.94
N CYS A 723 4.43 -5.12 35.65
CA CYS A 723 3.95 -5.36 34.28
C CYS A 723 3.41 -4.09 33.62
N LYS A 724 2.58 -3.33 34.33
CA LYS A 724 2.01 -2.06 33.86
C LYS A 724 3.09 -1.02 33.52
N VAL A 725 4.13 -0.92 34.33
CA VAL A 725 5.20 0.08 34.17
C VAL A 725 6.21 -0.31 33.08
N GLU A 726 6.67 -1.56 33.06
CA GLU A 726 7.80 -1.99 32.23
C GLU A 726 7.39 -2.66 30.91
N PHE A 727 6.22 -3.31 30.89
CA PHE A 727 5.80 -4.25 29.85
C PHE A 727 4.42 -3.95 29.25
N SER A 728 3.82 -2.80 29.54
CA SER A 728 2.54 -2.42 28.92
C SER A 728 2.69 -2.27 27.41
N ASN A 729 1.69 -2.76 26.67
CA ASN A 729 1.68 -2.68 25.21
C ASN A 729 1.87 -1.25 24.69
N ASP A 730 1.23 -0.24 25.28
CA ASP A 730 1.42 1.16 24.88
C ASP A 730 2.89 1.58 24.93
N THR A 731 3.59 1.21 26.01
CA THR A 731 5.01 1.52 26.19
C THR A 731 5.87 0.79 25.16
N ILE A 732 5.59 -0.49 24.91
CA ILE A 732 6.37 -1.30 23.97
C ILE A 732 6.14 -0.85 22.53
N MET A 733 4.88 -0.63 22.12
CA MET A 733 4.54 -0.16 20.79
C MET A 733 5.17 1.22 20.51
N SER A 734 5.15 2.13 21.49
CA SER A 734 5.84 3.42 21.38
C SER A 734 7.35 3.27 21.17
N LYS A 735 8.02 2.34 21.88
CA LYS A 735 9.46 2.05 21.66
C LYS A 735 9.73 1.55 20.24
N TYR A 736 8.89 0.64 19.72
CA TYR A 736 9.01 0.17 18.33
C TYR A 736 8.78 1.30 17.33
N GLN A 737 7.70 2.08 17.50
CA GLN A 737 7.38 3.21 16.63
C GLN A 737 8.52 4.22 16.57
N ASN A 738 9.11 4.59 17.71
CA ASN A 738 10.24 5.52 17.77
C ASN A 738 11.48 4.98 17.04
N LEU A 739 11.81 3.70 17.26
CA LEU A 739 12.93 3.06 16.57
C LEU A 739 12.70 3.01 15.04
N LEU A 740 11.51 2.59 14.62
CA LEU A 740 11.15 2.49 13.21
C LEU A 740 11.13 3.87 12.55
N ARG A 741 10.62 4.89 13.24
CA ARG A 741 10.60 6.28 12.75
C ARG A 741 12.01 6.82 12.56
N ALA A 742 12.91 6.60 13.52
CA ALA A 742 14.30 7.02 13.40
C ALA A 742 14.99 6.42 12.16
N TRP A 743 14.73 5.13 11.88
CA TRP A 743 15.26 4.46 10.70
C TRP A 743 14.57 4.88 9.39
N TRP A 744 13.28 5.21 9.45
CA TRP A 744 12.55 5.76 8.31
C TRP A 744 13.14 7.11 7.89
N ASP A 745 13.26 8.03 8.85
CA ASP A 745 13.73 9.39 8.61
C ASP A 745 15.22 9.42 8.18
N SER A 746 16.02 8.41 8.56
CA SER A 746 17.44 8.31 8.20
C SER A 746 17.72 7.72 6.81
N ARG A 747 16.71 7.28 6.05
CA ARG A 747 16.91 6.72 4.70
C ARG A 747 17.38 7.82 3.76
N SER A 748 18.66 7.79 3.37
CA SER A 748 19.32 8.72 2.44
C SER A 748 19.06 8.37 0.99
#